data_AF-D3VRC0-F1
#
_entry.id   AF-D3VRC0-F1
#
_cell.length_a   1.000
_cell.length_b   1.000
_cell.length_c   1.000
_cell.angle_alpha   90.00
_cell.angle_beta   90.00
_cell.angle_gamma   90.00
#
_symmetry.space_group_name_H-M   'P 1'
#
loop_
_entity.id
_entity.type
_entity.pdbx_description
1 polymer ?
#
loop_
_entity_poly.entity_id
_entity_poly.type
_entity_poly.pdbx_seq_one_letter_code
_entity_poly.pdbx_strand_id
1 'polypeptide(L)'
;MPMIMVATSLPNNDNKIQLNANSSETISEALYNKLIKLYKPYYDKLGILDRDDKHQNYESNKYDKVGIIELHDTTGDYFLSQNRNFHFKKIFLDKTKDSNITIDDHGYAVCSLIGTDTGINPNALLYYSSLNDANIIDYIKNFYENYDIKLINMSLGPTNPYDLIYNISNSSYSKNIFTKYKNAAVMNSLSTSDKKRLKHSYLLLAKAIVYFTLFENEQIYNLSSIKKNYSEIGKYAQKNNIKIIQSSGNDNNEITNEMGNNEFLNQPEFMENGMISKDKIYSSFQSFFNQTPNTRMLRTIRAILDKAFNNNNWIYDFDNNWISDFDFSSFIDPKIRKEKLFKALSYWQSLHYHDGIISVGSVNWNNIASPFSSFTKENMGTYPLISAYGNSYKNDKESIIIENKYKSIYDNIKSYVDEQSSSSKLRKKIKYLLEFIGTSKSAPLITGLISRLQHKLNRELSISEVKLLLTSSANYSKTNASKNTKFSFDELSSEHEYWRKNWSKNKTGFGVPKYFKMENIWKSQKIRKTKIHNIFNNDISSYPAKQFYYESSMPKPWRQLNSTFVWDYKMSFSDYLKLNYPDNDANNSLAENQWIKLFYSAIRKQTVLHNDWWIDQIPLYSIEAKISLKHDKTPADYSATIYSNEYNTSVQRIRYFNLYPELAQNYKIYITLDELNILLHIFWDYIIRSYNLNIAINNSNNYYKTYSAIIAPYKKYVSQIVNKYLKYLRNNVSLISYSDFT
;
A
#
# COMPACT_ATOMS: atom_id res chain seq x y z
N MET A 1 9.69 10.24 -75.29
CA MET A 1 8.57 10.64 -74.40
C MET A 1 8.49 9.62 -73.27
N PRO A 2 8.67 10.01 -72.00
CA PRO A 2 8.42 9.11 -70.88
C PRO A 2 6.92 9.08 -70.54
N MET A 3 6.38 7.87 -70.35
CA MET A 3 5.05 7.64 -69.80
C MET A 3 5.06 8.01 -68.31
N ILE A 4 4.25 9.00 -67.95
CA ILE A 4 3.89 9.30 -66.57
C ILE A 4 2.79 8.31 -66.17
N MET A 5 3.14 7.27 -65.41
CA MET A 5 2.14 6.52 -64.64
C MET A 5 1.69 7.37 -63.47
N VAL A 6 0.51 7.97 -63.60
CA VAL A 6 -0.22 8.53 -62.46
C VAL A 6 -0.79 7.36 -61.68
N ALA A 7 -0.15 7.00 -60.57
CA ALA A 7 -0.74 6.11 -59.59
C ALA A 7 -1.92 6.83 -58.94
N THR A 8 -3.13 6.52 -59.40
CA THR A 8 -4.37 6.90 -58.72
C THR A 8 -4.40 6.16 -57.39
N SER A 9 -4.09 6.87 -56.30
CA SER A 9 -4.33 6.40 -54.95
C SER A 9 -5.84 6.16 -54.79
N LEU A 10 -6.25 4.90 -54.70
CA LEU A 10 -7.58 4.53 -54.24
C LEU A 10 -7.84 5.25 -52.89
N PRO A 11 -9.02 5.87 -52.71
CA PRO A 11 -9.35 6.47 -51.41
C PRO A 11 -9.33 5.36 -50.36
N ASN A 12 -8.52 5.53 -49.32
CA ASN A 12 -8.65 4.74 -48.09
C ASN A 12 -10.06 4.98 -47.55
N ASN A 13 -10.98 4.06 -47.83
CA ASN A 13 -12.20 3.91 -47.05
C ASN A 13 -11.78 3.38 -45.67
N ASP A 14 -11.28 4.28 -44.83
CA ASP A 14 -11.03 4.01 -43.42
C ASP A 14 -12.40 3.76 -42.77
N ASN A 15 -12.80 2.49 -42.68
CA ASN A 15 -14.04 2.09 -42.02
C ASN A 15 -14.08 2.71 -40.62
N LYS A 16 -15.12 3.50 -40.36
CA LYS A 16 -15.35 4.08 -39.04
C LYS A 16 -16.01 3.03 -38.16
N ILE A 17 -15.50 2.90 -36.93
CA ILE A 17 -16.04 2.02 -35.90
C ILE A 17 -16.39 2.84 -34.66
N GLN A 18 -17.41 2.40 -33.92
CA GLN A 18 -17.74 2.99 -32.61
C GLN A 18 -16.65 2.65 -31.60
N LEU A 19 -16.46 3.49 -30.58
CA LEU A 19 -15.45 3.20 -29.53
C LEU A 19 -15.80 1.94 -28.73
N ASN A 20 -17.10 1.77 -28.43
CA ASN A 20 -17.72 0.60 -27.83
C ASN A 20 -19.22 0.54 -28.19
N ALA A 21 -19.91 -0.54 -27.83
CA ALA A 21 -21.31 -0.79 -28.19
C ALA A 21 -22.30 0.31 -27.76
N ASN A 22 -21.96 1.10 -26.73
CA ASN A 22 -22.82 2.16 -26.20
C ASN A 22 -22.31 3.56 -26.57
N SER A 23 -21.21 3.68 -27.32
CA SER A 23 -20.60 4.96 -27.64
C SER A 23 -21.23 5.60 -28.88
N SER A 24 -21.55 6.89 -28.79
CA SER A 24 -21.94 7.70 -29.95
C SER A 24 -20.74 8.17 -30.79
N GLU A 25 -19.52 7.98 -30.29
CA GLU A 25 -18.29 8.45 -30.92
C GLU A 25 -17.74 7.38 -31.87
N THR A 26 -17.25 7.82 -33.04
CA THR A 26 -16.64 6.92 -34.03
C THR A 26 -15.25 7.39 -34.42
N ILE A 27 -14.34 6.45 -34.65
CA ILE A 27 -12.98 6.69 -35.15
C ILE A 27 -12.67 5.72 -36.28
N SER A 28 -11.62 5.99 -37.07
CA SER A 28 -11.17 4.99 -38.04
C SER A 28 -10.60 3.78 -37.33
N GLU A 29 -10.81 2.60 -37.91
CA GLU A 29 -10.24 1.34 -37.42
C GLU A 29 -8.70 1.42 -37.32
N ALA A 30 -8.05 2.10 -38.26
CA ALA A 30 -6.61 2.34 -38.22
C ALA A 30 -6.18 3.15 -36.98
N LEU A 31 -6.94 4.18 -36.59
CA LEU A 31 -6.67 4.93 -35.36
C LEU A 31 -6.94 4.07 -34.12
N TYR A 32 -8.04 3.32 -34.08
CA TYR A 32 -8.37 2.42 -32.98
C TYR A 32 -7.23 1.43 -32.68
N ASN A 33 -6.76 0.74 -33.71
CA ASN A 33 -5.68 -0.24 -33.62
C ASN A 33 -4.34 0.36 -33.16
N LYS A 34 -4.12 1.67 -33.35
CA LYS A 34 -2.99 2.40 -32.79
C LYS A 34 -3.19 2.68 -31.30
N LEU A 35 -4.37 3.17 -30.91
CA LEU A 35 -4.66 3.58 -29.53
C LEU A 35 -4.63 2.41 -28.53
N ILE A 36 -5.15 1.24 -28.91
CA ILE A 36 -5.17 0.05 -28.03
C ILE A 36 -3.80 -0.49 -27.64
N LYS A 37 -2.74 -0.05 -28.34
CA LYS A 37 -1.35 -0.44 -28.10
C LYS A 37 -0.61 0.49 -27.13
N LEU A 38 -1.26 1.54 -26.62
CA LEU A 38 -0.65 2.55 -25.74
C LEU A 38 0.18 1.94 -24.61
N TYR A 39 -0.35 0.95 -23.88
CA TYR A 39 0.33 0.35 -22.74
C TYR A 39 1.07 -0.96 -23.04
N LYS A 40 1.14 -1.37 -24.32
CA LYS A 40 1.88 -2.56 -24.75
C LYS A 40 3.30 -2.65 -24.16
N PRO A 41 4.11 -1.57 -24.13
CA PRO A 41 5.47 -1.67 -23.57
C PRO A 41 5.46 -2.17 -22.12
N TYR A 42 4.54 -1.66 -21.30
CA TYR A 42 4.43 -2.06 -19.89
C TYR A 42 3.90 -3.49 -19.74
N TYR A 43 2.97 -3.92 -20.59
CA TYR A 43 2.43 -5.28 -20.58
C TYR A 43 3.47 -6.31 -20.99
N ASP A 44 4.25 -6.03 -22.04
CA ASP A 44 5.38 -6.85 -22.47
C ASP A 44 6.41 -6.96 -21.31
N LYS A 45 6.72 -5.87 -20.60
CA LYS A 45 7.59 -5.90 -19.39
C LYS A 45 6.99 -6.69 -18.22
N LEU A 46 5.67 -6.66 -18.03
CA LEU A 46 4.97 -7.51 -17.05
C LEU A 46 4.90 -8.97 -17.52
N GLY A 47 5.36 -9.29 -18.73
CA GLY A 47 5.42 -10.66 -19.24
C GLY A 47 4.09 -11.14 -19.81
N ILE A 48 3.25 -10.22 -20.30
CA ILE A 48 2.01 -10.50 -21.02
C ILE A 48 2.31 -10.35 -22.51
N LEU A 49 2.60 -11.47 -23.19
CA LEU A 49 3.00 -11.43 -24.60
C LEU A 49 1.83 -11.74 -25.55
N ASP A 50 0.81 -12.45 -25.07
CA ASP A 50 -0.29 -13.04 -25.85
C ASP A 50 -1.55 -12.16 -25.91
N ARG A 51 -1.48 -10.95 -25.36
CA ARG A 51 -2.67 -10.09 -25.19
C ARG A 51 -3.15 -9.46 -26.50
N ASP A 52 -2.25 -9.23 -27.46
CA ASP A 52 -2.60 -8.64 -28.75
C ASP A 52 -2.83 -9.70 -29.86
N ASP A 53 -2.76 -11.00 -29.54
CA ASP A 53 -2.86 -12.09 -30.55
C ASP A 53 -4.31 -12.37 -30.98
N LYS A 54 -5.31 -11.93 -30.21
CA LYS A 54 -6.74 -12.11 -30.50
C LYS A 54 -7.51 -10.84 -30.12
N HIS A 55 -7.95 -10.08 -31.12
CA HIS A 55 -8.82 -8.91 -30.93
C HIS A 55 -10.32 -9.21 -31.14
N GLN A 56 -10.66 -10.48 -31.40
CA GLN A 56 -12.02 -10.92 -31.71
C GLN A 56 -12.34 -12.20 -30.89
N ASN A 57 -13.58 -12.31 -30.40
CA ASN A 57 -14.12 -13.42 -29.60
C ASN A 57 -13.72 -13.43 -28.11
N TYR A 58 -13.94 -12.31 -27.42
CA TYR A 58 -13.85 -12.25 -25.96
C TYR A 58 -15.11 -12.85 -25.32
N GLU A 59 -14.94 -13.82 -24.42
CA GLU A 59 -16.02 -14.46 -23.67
C GLU A 59 -15.78 -14.30 -22.17
N SER A 60 -16.45 -13.31 -21.57
CA SER A 60 -16.40 -13.12 -20.12
C SER A 60 -17.07 -14.29 -19.38
N ASN A 61 -16.56 -14.60 -18.20
CA ASN A 61 -17.12 -15.60 -17.28
C ASN A 61 -17.35 -14.99 -15.88
N LYS A 62 -17.88 -15.79 -14.95
CA LYS A 62 -18.21 -15.31 -13.60
C LYS A 62 -17.00 -14.84 -12.77
N TYR A 63 -15.78 -15.20 -13.15
CA TYR A 63 -14.53 -14.82 -12.48
C TYR A 63 -13.91 -13.52 -13.00
N ASP A 64 -14.51 -12.92 -14.03
CA ASP A 64 -14.06 -11.68 -14.68
C ASP A 64 -14.57 -10.40 -13.99
N LYS A 65 -15.40 -10.53 -12.94
CA LYS A 65 -15.94 -9.37 -12.23
C LYS A 65 -14.85 -8.61 -11.47
N VAL A 66 -14.75 -7.31 -11.73
CA VAL A 66 -13.83 -6.40 -11.04
C VAL A 66 -14.59 -5.20 -10.51
N GLY A 67 -14.50 -4.96 -9.20
CA GLY A 67 -14.99 -3.74 -8.55
C GLY A 67 -13.93 -2.65 -8.58
N ILE A 68 -14.34 -1.40 -8.78
CA ILE A 68 -13.48 -0.22 -8.81
C ILE A 68 -14.10 0.84 -7.90
N ILE A 69 -13.34 1.33 -6.93
CA ILE A 69 -13.73 2.40 -6.02
C ILE A 69 -12.81 3.60 -6.26
N GLU A 70 -13.39 4.75 -6.62
CA GLU A 70 -12.67 6.00 -6.91
C GLU A 70 -13.28 7.21 -6.17
N LEU A 71 -12.61 8.37 -6.15
CA LEU A 71 -13.13 9.58 -5.47
C LEU A 71 -14.16 10.31 -6.33
N HIS A 72 -14.02 10.20 -7.64
CA HIS A 72 -14.78 10.95 -8.63
C HIS A 72 -15.51 9.99 -9.55
N ASP A 73 -16.57 10.44 -10.20
CA ASP A 73 -17.35 9.62 -11.13
C ASP A 73 -16.70 9.61 -12.53
N THR A 74 -17.08 8.66 -13.38
CA THR A 74 -16.59 8.54 -14.76
C THR A 74 -17.68 8.05 -15.71
N THR A 75 -17.52 8.20 -17.03
CA THR A 75 -18.51 7.73 -18.02
C THR A 75 -17.97 6.64 -18.93
N GLY A 76 -18.87 5.77 -19.41
CA GLY A 76 -18.52 4.65 -20.29
C GLY A 76 -18.26 5.05 -21.75
N ASP A 77 -18.63 6.26 -22.15
CA ASP A 77 -18.78 6.67 -23.55
C ASP A 77 -17.46 6.65 -24.33
N TYR A 78 -16.34 6.82 -23.65
CA TYR A 78 -15.01 6.95 -24.25
C TYR A 78 -14.11 5.73 -24.05
N PHE A 79 -14.60 4.64 -23.46
CA PHE A 79 -13.83 3.41 -23.35
C PHE A 79 -13.63 2.78 -24.72
N LEU A 80 -12.37 2.42 -25.02
CA LEU A 80 -12.03 1.71 -26.24
C LEU A 80 -12.26 0.22 -26.02
N SER A 81 -13.35 -0.33 -26.55
CA SER A 81 -13.58 -1.78 -26.56
C SER A 81 -14.46 -2.23 -27.72
N GLN A 82 -13.94 -3.10 -28.59
CA GLN A 82 -14.73 -3.81 -29.60
C GLN A 82 -15.28 -5.14 -29.08
N ASN A 83 -15.11 -5.43 -27.77
CA ASN A 83 -15.75 -6.57 -27.15
C ASN A 83 -17.28 -6.38 -27.19
N ARG A 84 -17.98 -7.28 -27.89
CA ARG A 84 -19.46 -7.29 -27.94
C ARG A 84 -20.10 -7.43 -26.56
N ASN A 85 -19.38 -8.03 -25.62
CA ASN A 85 -19.78 -8.23 -24.23
C ASN A 85 -19.13 -7.20 -23.28
N PHE A 86 -18.63 -6.07 -23.79
CA PHE A 86 -18.06 -5.02 -22.95
C PHE A 86 -19.06 -4.61 -21.86
N HIS A 87 -18.62 -4.68 -20.61
CA HIS A 87 -19.46 -4.41 -19.45
C HIS A 87 -18.85 -3.32 -18.59
N PHE A 88 -19.58 -2.22 -18.46
CA PHE A 88 -19.31 -1.15 -17.50
C PHE A 88 -20.61 -0.81 -16.77
N LYS A 89 -20.67 -1.14 -15.48
CA LYS A 89 -21.84 -0.90 -14.64
C LYS A 89 -21.49 0.01 -13.47
N LYS A 90 -22.14 1.16 -13.39
CA LYS A 90 -22.11 1.99 -12.19
C LYS A 90 -22.91 1.35 -11.06
N ILE A 91 -22.34 1.35 -9.87
CA ILE A 91 -22.98 0.92 -8.63
C ILE A 91 -23.02 2.10 -7.68
N PHE A 92 -24.21 2.34 -7.16
CA PHE A 92 -24.51 3.41 -6.20
C PHE A 92 -24.89 2.78 -4.87
N LEU A 93 -24.48 3.41 -3.75
CA LEU A 93 -25.02 3.07 -2.43
C LEU A 93 -26.37 3.77 -2.24
N ASP A 94 -26.46 5.03 -2.68
CA ASP A 94 -27.68 5.84 -2.63
C ASP A 94 -27.80 6.65 -3.93
N LYS A 95 -28.72 6.23 -4.81
CA LYS A 95 -28.94 6.86 -6.12
C LYS A 95 -29.24 8.36 -6.04
N THR A 96 -29.83 8.84 -4.94
CA THR A 96 -30.22 10.26 -4.81
C THR A 96 -29.06 11.16 -4.43
N LYS A 97 -28.09 10.63 -3.68
CA LYS A 97 -26.87 11.35 -3.31
C LYS A 97 -25.79 11.21 -4.37
N ASP A 98 -25.74 10.07 -5.05
CA ASP A 98 -24.63 9.73 -5.94
C ASP A 98 -24.73 10.33 -7.35
N SER A 99 -25.79 11.10 -7.66
CA SER A 99 -25.99 11.70 -8.99
C SER A 99 -25.27 13.05 -9.19
N ASN A 100 -24.75 13.68 -8.13
CA ASN A 100 -24.12 15.02 -8.17
C ASN A 100 -22.60 15.01 -7.96
N ILE A 101 -21.93 13.87 -8.18
CA ILE A 101 -20.49 13.70 -7.94
C ILE A 101 -19.68 14.31 -9.09
N THR A 102 -18.53 14.91 -8.75
CA THR A 102 -17.61 15.47 -9.75
C THR A 102 -17.07 14.37 -10.66
N ILE A 103 -17.04 14.61 -11.97
CA ILE A 103 -16.49 13.67 -12.97
C ILE A 103 -15.04 14.04 -13.27
N ASP A 104 -14.15 13.04 -13.33
CA ASP A 104 -12.78 13.21 -13.78
C ASP A 104 -12.30 12.11 -14.75
N ASP A 105 -11.03 12.22 -15.14
CA ASP A 105 -10.38 11.27 -16.06
C ASP A 105 -9.62 10.14 -15.34
N HIS A 106 -9.52 10.20 -14.00
CA HIS A 106 -8.77 9.22 -13.22
C HIS A 106 -9.47 7.85 -13.23
N GLY A 107 -10.76 7.81 -12.91
CA GLY A 107 -11.55 6.58 -12.98
C GLY A 107 -11.59 5.97 -14.37
N TYR A 108 -11.57 6.81 -15.41
CA TYR A 108 -11.43 6.37 -16.80
C TYR A 108 -10.08 5.67 -17.04
N ALA A 109 -8.98 6.22 -16.55
CA ALA A 109 -7.66 5.61 -16.72
C ALA A 109 -7.53 4.27 -15.99
N VAL A 110 -8.04 4.19 -14.76
CA VAL A 110 -8.06 2.97 -13.94
C VAL A 110 -8.84 1.86 -14.67
N CYS A 111 -10.07 2.15 -15.09
CA CYS A 111 -10.89 1.20 -15.85
C CYS A 111 -10.21 0.76 -17.16
N SER A 112 -9.60 1.71 -17.87
CA SER A 112 -8.91 1.47 -19.16
C SER A 112 -7.66 0.59 -19.04
N LEU A 113 -6.99 0.56 -17.89
CA LEU A 113 -5.86 -0.32 -17.66
C LEU A 113 -6.27 -1.75 -17.30
N ILE A 114 -7.48 -1.93 -16.78
CA ILE A 114 -8.00 -3.22 -16.34
C ILE A 114 -8.74 -3.93 -17.47
N GLY A 115 -9.85 -3.35 -17.94
CA GLY A 115 -10.95 -4.12 -18.56
C GLY A 115 -11.40 -3.70 -19.95
N THR A 116 -10.69 -2.81 -20.61
CA THR A 116 -10.97 -2.37 -21.99
C THR A 116 -9.98 -3.03 -22.96
N ASP A 117 -10.10 -2.73 -24.26
CA ASP A 117 -9.14 -3.18 -25.26
C ASP A 117 -7.81 -2.40 -25.17
N THR A 118 -7.71 -1.39 -24.29
CA THR A 118 -6.43 -0.79 -23.83
C THR A 118 -5.87 -1.47 -22.57
N GLY A 119 -6.66 -2.31 -21.88
CA GLY A 119 -6.33 -2.93 -20.59
C GLY A 119 -5.72 -4.33 -20.68
N ILE A 120 -5.34 -4.88 -19.52
CA ILE A 120 -4.69 -6.20 -19.42
C ILE A 120 -5.68 -7.36 -19.66
N ASN A 121 -6.93 -7.23 -19.18
CA ASN A 121 -7.96 -8.24 -19.38
C ASN A 121 -9.19 -7.64 -20.09
N PRO A 122 -9.24 -7.62 -21.43
CA PRO A 122 -10.41 -7.16 -22.17
C PRO A 122 -11.71 -7.95 -21.90
N ASN A 123 -11.65 -9.10 -21.21
CA ASN A 123 -12.82 -9.86 -20.75
C ASN A 123 -13.40 -9.36 -19.42
N ALA A 124 -12.75 -8.44 -18.72
CA ALA A 124 -13.17 -8.03 -17.39
C ALA A 124 -14.55 -7.36 -17.41
N LEU A 125 -15.39 -7.71 -16.43
CA LEU A 125 -16.69 -7.07 -16.19
C LEU A 125 -16.49 -5.98 -15.16
N LEU A 126 -16.52 -4.72 -15.61
CA LEU A 126 -16.18 -3.56 -14.77
C LEU A 126 -17.42 -3.07 -13.99
N TYR A 127 -17.31 -3.05 -12.67
CA TYR A 127 -18.29 -2.47 -11.78
C TYR A 127 -17.66 -1.31 -11.02
N TYR A 128 -18.25 -0.12 -11.13
CA TYR A 128 -17.63 1.13 -10.73
C TYR A 128 -18.46 1.85 -9.67
N SER A 129 -17.80 2.35 -8.62
CA SER A 129 -18.39 3.24 -7.62
C SER A 129 -17.47 4.41 -7.34
N SER A 130 -18.06 5.60 -7.22
CA SER A 130 -17.41 6.80 -6.74
C SER A 130 -17.77 7.06 -5.28
N LEU A 131 -16.79 7.38 -4.43
CA LEU A 131 -16.97 7.72 -3.03
C LEU A 131 -17.71 9.06 -2.93
N ASN A 132 -18.78 9.06 -2.15
CA ASN A 132 -19.64 10.21 -1.92
C ASN A 132 -19.76 10.50 -0.42
N ASP A 133 -18.63 10.83 0.21
CA ASP A 133 -18.48 11.02 1.67
C ASP A 133 -18.91 9.82 2.55
N ALA A 134 -19.20 8.67 1.95
CA ALA A 134 -19.53 7.43 2.63
C ALA A 134 -18.28 6.58 2.93
N ASN A 135 -18.38 5.69 3.93
CA ASN A 135 -17.26 4.84 4.30
C ASN A 135 -16.96 3.81 3.21
N ILE A 136 -15.67 3.68 2.87
CA ILE A 136 -15.18 2.75 1.84
C ILE A 136 -15.64 1.30 2.10
N ILE A 137 -15.70 0.87 3.36
CA ILE A 137 -16.15 -0.48 3.73
C ILE A 137 -17.57 -0.77 3.25
N ASP A 138 -18.46 0.22 3.19
CA ASP A 138 -19.86 0.01 2.78
C ASP A 138 -19.95 -0.28 1.28
N TYR A 139 -19.11 0.35 0.46
CA TYR A 139 -18.97 0.01 -0.96
C TYR A 139 -18.41 -1.40 -1.16
N ILE A 140 -17.41 -1.79 -0.35
CA ILE A 140 -16.82 -3.14 -0.41
C ILE A 140 -17.86 -4.21 -0.06
N LYS A 141 -18.64 -3.99 1.01
CA LYS A 141 -19.76 -4.86 1.39
C LYS A 141 -20.79 -4.94 0.28
N ASN A 142 -21.21 -3.80 -0.28
CA ASN A 142 -22.18 -3.75 -1.37
C ASN A 142 -21.69 -4.54 -2.60
N PHE A 143 -20.43 -4.34 -3.02
CA PHE A 143 -19.83 -5.10 -4.12
C PHE A 143 -19.84 -6.62 -3.86
N TYR A 144 -19.49 -7.03 -2.65
CA TYR A 144 -19.45 -8.45 -2.29
C TYR A 144 -20.85 -9.06 -2.15
N GLU A 145 -21.70 -8.47 -1.32
CA GLU A 145 -22.98 -9.04 -0.89
C GLU A 145 -24.04 -8.99 -2.00
N ASN A 146 -24.05 -7.93 -2.81
CA ASN A 146 -25.07 -7.74 -3.85
C ASN A 146 -24.62 -8.13 -5.26
N TYR A 147 -23.31 -8.22 -5.51
CA TYR A 147 -22.77 -8.46 -6.85
C TYR A 147 -21.76 -9.61 -6.93
N ASP A 148 -21.41 -10.25 -5.80
CA ASP A 148 -20.42 -11.33 -5.70
C ASP A 148 -19.07 -10.93 -6.32
N ILE A 149 -18.63 -9.70 -6.03
CA ILE A 149 -17.36 -9.15 -6.51
C ILE A 149 -16.32 -9.33 -5.42
N LYS A 150 -15.23 -10.02 -5.77
CA LYS A 150 -14.15 -10.36 -4.83
C LYS A 150 -12.77 -9.92 -5.30
N LEU A 151 -12.67 -9.22 -6.42
CA LEU A 151 -11.45 -8.52 -6.86
C LEU A 151 -11.82 -7.04 -6.96
N ILE A 152 -11.27 -6.23 -6.06
CA ILE A 152 -11.61 -4.82 -5.93
C ILE A 152 -10.33 -4.01 -6.07
N ASN A 153 -10.34 -3.06 -7.00
CA ASN A 153 -9.30 -2.06 -7.13
C ASN A 153 -9.68 -0.79 -6.35
N MET A 154 -8.73 -0.30 -5.58
CA MET A 154 -8.78 1.00 -4.92
C MET A 154 -7.54 1.78 -5.34
N SER A 155 -7.62 2.53 -6.45
CA SER A 155 -6.52 3.38 -6.91
C SER A 155 -6.49 4.75 -6.21
N LEU A 156 -7.18 4.81 -5.07
CA LEU A 156 -7.23 5.91 -4.14
C LEU A 156 -5.96 5.96 -3.31
N GLY A 157 -5.26 7.09 -3.40
CA GLY A 157 -4.25 7.45 -2.40
C GLY A 157 -4.93 8.08 -1.18
N PRO A 158 -4.28 8.08 -0.02
CA PRO A 158 -4.80 8.79 1.14
C PRO A 158 -4.84 10.30 0.89
N THR A 159 -5.87 10.97 1.41
CA THR A 159 -5.91 12.44 1.43
C THR A 159 -4.82 12.96 2.34
N ASN A 160 -3.88 13.78 1.85
CA ASN A 160 -2.79 14.26 2.70
C ASN A 160 -3.32 15.02 3.95
N PRO A 161 -2.57 15.05 5.06
CA PRO A 161 -3.01 15.72 6.30
C PRO A 161 -3.34 17.20 6.12
N TYR A 162 -2.67 17.88 5.20
CA TYR A 162 -2.90 19.29 4.89
C TYR A 162 -4.30 19.52 4.31
N ASP A 163 -4.77 18.65 3.42
CA ASP A 163 -6.09 18.74 2.79
C ASP A 163 -7.22 18.40 3.78
N LEU A 164 -6.95 17.56 4.79
CA LEU A 164 -7.91 17.28 5.88
C LEU A 164 -8.21 18.52 6.72
N ILE A 165 -7.21 19.37 6.99
CA ILE A 165 -7.41 20.62 7.74
C ILE A 165 -8.43 21.53 7.05
N TYR A 166 -8.40 21.60 5.73
CA TYR A 166 -9.35 22.42 5.00
C TYR A 166 -10.80 22.00 5.28
N ASN A 167 -11.08 20.70 5.23
CA ASN A 167 -12.42 20.16 5.45
C ASN A 167 -12.93 20.50 6.87
N ILE A 168 -12.06 20.34 7.88
CA ILE A 168 -12.35 20.68 9.28
C ILE A 168 -12.56 22.19 9.47
N SER A 169 -11.71 23.00 8.84
CA SER A 169 -11.80 24.46 8.95
C SER A 169 -13.10 24.99 8.34
N ASN A 170 -13.61 24.38 7.28
CA ASN A 170 -14.89 24.80 6.70
C ASN A 170 -16.12 24.39 7.53
N SER A 171 -16.07 23.25 8.23
CA SER A 171 -17.21 22.77 9.03
C SER A 171 -17.35 23.51 10.36
N SER A 172 -16.23 23.94 10.94
CA SER A 172 -16.18 24.42 12.34
C SER A 172 -15.74 25.88 12.49
N TYR A 173 -15.06 26.47 11.50
CA TYR A 173 -14.70 27.90 11.53
C TYR A 173 -15.72 28.78 10.80
N SER A 174 -16.49 29.49 11.62
CA SER A 174 -17.44 30.55 11.25
C SER A 174 -16.75 31.79 10.65
N LYS A 175 -17.40 32.44 9.66
CA LYS A 175 -17.30 33.82 9.10
C LYS A 175 -15.93 34.56 8.98
N ASN A 176 -14.95 34.34 9.83
CA ASN A 176 -13.69 35.09 9.96
C ASN A 176 -12.57 34.64 9.01
N ILE A 177 -12.56 33.41 8.48
CA ILE A 177 -11.53 32.98 7.51
C ILE A 177 -11.65 33.72 6.16
N PHE A 178 -12.80 34.36 5.93
CA PHE A 178 -13.12 35.12 4.74
C PHE A 178 -12.75 36.61 4.85
N THR A 179 -12.53 37.11 6.07
CA THR A 179 -12.31 38.54 6.32
C THR A 179 -10.83 38.90 6.21
N LYS A 180 -10.54 40.14 5.80
CA LYS A 180 -9.18 40.69 5.86
C LYS A 180 -8.73 40.84 7.32
N TYR A 181 -7.43 40.68 7.57
CA TYR A 181 -6.85 40.99 8.87
C TYR A 181 -6.93 42.50 9.14
N LYS A 182 -7.47 42.88 10.32
CA LYS A 182 -7.69 44.29 10.69
C LYS A 182 -6.40 45.06 11.00
N ASN A 183 -5.38 44.39 11.53
CA ASN A 183 -4.13 45.02 12.01
C ASN A 183 -2.90 44.63 11.16
N ALA A 184 -3.10 44.23 9.89
CA ALA A 184 -1.97 43.87 9.03
C ALA A 184 -1.12 45.10 8.70
N ALA A 185 0.20 44.96 8.74
CA ALA A 185 1.12 46.03 8.36
C ALA A 185 0.89 46.48 6.91
N VAL A 186 1.00 47.79 6.64
CA VAL A 186 0.90 48.33 5.29
C VAL A 186 2.15 47.93 4.51
N MET A 187 1.99 47.10 3.48
CA MET A 187 3.06 46.73 2.54
C MET A 187 2.84 47.45 1.20
N ASN A 188 3.94 47.78 0.52
CA ASN A 188 3.90 48.17 -0.89
C ASN A 188 3.19 47.08 -1.73
N SER A 189 2.54 47.47 -2.81
CA SER A 189 1.83 46.53 -3.69
C SER A 189 2.79 45.46 -4.21
N LEU A 190 2.52 44.19 -3.90
CA LEU A 190 3.34 43.08 -4.35
C LEU A 190 3.20 42.85 -5.87
N SER A 191 4.33 42.59 -6.54
CA SER A 191 4.34 42.15 -7.93
C SER A 191 3.69 40.78 -8.10
N THR A 192 3.28 40.43 -9.33
CA THR A 192 2.70 39.10 -9.62
C THR A 192 3.70 37.97 -9.34
N SER A 193 4.99 38.17 -9.61
CA SER A 193 6.05 37.21 -9.30
C SER A 193 6.23 37.03 -7.80
N ASP A 194 6.23 38.11 -7.02
CA ASP A 194 6.35 38.02 -5.55
C ASP A 194 5.15 37.33 -4.94
N LYS A 195 3.94 37.60 -5.44
CA LYS A 195 2.73 36.89 -5.00
C LYS A 195 2.85 35.40 -5.24
N LYS A 196 3.37 34.96 -6.41
CA LYS A 196 3.56 33.54 -6.70
C LYS A 196 4.63 32.91 -5.79
N ARG A 197 5.77 33.58 -5.59
CA ARG A 197 6.84 33.11 -4.70
C ARG A 197 6.34 32.97 -3.27
N LEU A 198 5.78 34.02 -2.67
CA LEU A 198 5.27 34.00 -1.30
C LEU A 198 4.16 32.98 -1.11
N LYS A 199 3.24 32.85 -2.08
CA LYS A 199 2.20 31.82 -2.07
C LYS A 199 2.80 30.41 -1.95
N HIS A 200 3.88 30.15 -2.68
CA HIS A 200 4.59 28.87 -2.61
C HIS A 200 5.31 28.69 -1.27
N SER A 201 6.05 29.70 -0.80
CA SER A 201 6.74 29.66 0.52
C SER A 201 5.77 29.42 1.67
N TYR A 202 4.61 30.09 1.69
CA TYR A 202 3.60 29.87 2.72
C TYR A 202 2.91 28.51 2.61
N LEU A 203 2.76 27.96 1.40
CA LEU A 203 2.27 26.59 1.22
C LEU A 203 3.26 25.56 1.79
N LEU A 204 4.56 25.71 1.50
CA LEU A 204 5.61 24.86 2.06
C LEU A 204 5.65 24.96 3.59
N LEU A 205 5.58 26.18 4.12
CA LEU A 205 5.53 26.43 5.56
C LEU A 205 4.33 25.76 6.21
N ALA A 206 3.14 25.94 5.65
CA ALA A 206 1.93 25.33 6.19
C ALA A 206 2.00 23.79 6.18
N LYS A 207 2.46 23.17 5.08
CA LYS A 207 2.68 21.72 5.02
C LYS A 207 3.72 21.25 6.04
N ALA A 208 4.85 21.94 6.15
CA ALA A 208 5.90 21.60 7.11
C ALA A 208 5.39 21.67 8.55
N ILE A 209 4.63 22.71 8.90
CA ILE A 209 3.98 22.89 10.21
C ILE A 209 3.03 21.72 10.52
N VAL A 210 2.19 21.31 9.56
CA VAL A 210 1.24 20.20 9.72
C VAL A 210 1.94 18.89 10.02
N TYR A 211 2.94 18.51 9.22
CA TYR A 211 3.67 17.28 9.45
C TYR A 211 4.54 17.34 10.71
N PHE A 212 5.14 18.49 11.02
CA PHE A 212 5.96 18.67 12.22
C PHE A 212 5.16 18.43 13.51
N THR A 213 3.87 18.78 13.48
CA THR A 213 2.97 18.71 14.65
C THR A 213 1.97 17.56 14.61
N LEU A 214 2.11 16.63 13.65
CA LEU A 214 1.13 15.57 13.40
C LEU A 214 0.83 14.75 14.66
N PHE A 215 1.86 14.29 15.37
CA PHE A 215 1.74 13.46 16.58
C PHE A 215 1.23 14.24 17.80
N GLU A 216 1.53 15.53 17.87
CA GLU A 216 1.06 16.38 18.96
C GLU A 216 -0.44 16.69 18.80
N ASN A 217 -0.99 16.44 17.61
CA ASN A 217 -2.33 16.86 17.20
C ASN A 217 -3.14 15.75 16.52
N GLU A 218 -2.90 14.48 16.83
CA GLU A 218 -3.50 13.33 16.13
C GLU A 218 -5.04 13.37 16.08
N GLN A 219 -5.68 13.87 17.13
CA GLN A 219 -7.14 14.01 17.20
C GLN A 219 -7.69 14.96 16.13
N ILE A 220 -6.95 16.00 15.74
CA ILE A 220 -7.37 16.94 14.69
C ILE A 220 -7.43 16.22 13.36
N TYR A 221 -6.46 15.34 13.10
CA TYR A 221 -6.37 14.60 11.85
C TYR A 221 -7.19 13.31 11.86
N ASN A 222 -7.85 13.00 12.98
CA ASN A 222 -8.65 11.80 13.20
C ASN A 222 -7.91 10.51 12.80
N LEU A 223 -6.60 10.43 13.11
CA LEU A 223 -5.71 9.34 12.68
C LEU A 223 -6.22 7.97 13.13
N SER A 224 -6.81 7.90 14.32
CA SER A 224 -7.39 6.68 14.89
C SER A 224 -8.55 6.14 14.05
N SER A 225 -9.41 7.01 13.52
CA SER A 225 -10.52 6.60 12.66
C SER A 225 -10.03 6.11 11.30
N ILE A 226 -8.97 6.72 10.75
CA ILE A 226 -8.32 6.25 9.51
C ILE A 226 -7.80 4.82 9.72
N LYS A 227 -6.98 4.61 10.76
CA LYS A 227 -6.44 3.29 11.10
C LYS A 227 -7.56 2.26 11.31
N LYS A 228 -8.62 2.64 12.02
CA LYS A 228 -9.79 1.78 12.25
C LYS A 228 -10.48 1.39 10.94
N ASN A 229 -10.73 2.33 10.05
CA ASN A 229 -11.40 2.08 8.77
C ASN A 229 -10.61 1.08 7.91
N TYR A 230 -9.30 1.29 7.72
CA TYR A 230 -8.46 0.34 6.96
C TYR A 230 -8.32 -1.02 7.65
N SER A 231 -8.31 -1.06 8.98
CA SER A 231 -8.38 -2.32 9.73
C SER A 231 -9.69 -3.08 9.47
N GLU A 232 -10.83 -2.39 9.52
CA GLU A 232 -12.14 -3.00 9.23
C GLU A 232 -12.23 -3.52 7.80
N ILE A 233 -11.76 -2.74 6.82
CA ILE A 233 -11.64 -3.14 5.42
C ILE A 233 -10.82 -4.42 5.29
N GLY A 234 -9.59 -4.42 5.82
CA GLY A 234 -8.69 -5.55 5.67
C GLY A 234 -9.16 -6.81 6.41
N LYS A 235 -9.81 -6.68 7.58
CA LYS A 235 -10.42 -7.81 8.30
C LYS A 235 -11.61 -8.38 7.54
N TYR A 236 -12.48 -7.53 7.01
CA TYR A 236 -13.62 -7.98 6.20
C TYR A 236 -13.14 -8.68 4.93
N ALA A 237 -12.08 -8.16 4.29
CA ALA A 237 -11.48 -8.75 3.11
C ALA A 237 -10.89 -10.15 3.39
N GLN A 238 -10.11 -10.32 4.46
CA GLN A 238 -9.58 -11.63 4.87
C GLN A 238 -10.69 -12.64 5.17
N LYS A 239 -11.69 -12.24 5.95
CA LYS A 239 -12.80 -13.12 6.34
C LYS A 239 -13.58 -13.65 5.13
N ASN A 240 -13.78 -12.80 4.12
CA ASN A 240 -14.60 -13.09 2.94
C ASN A 240 -13.78 -13.42 1.68
N ASN A 241 -12.45 -13.55 1.80
CA ASN A 241 -11.54 -13.83 0.69
C ASN A 241 -11.65 -12.80 -0.47
N ILE A 242 -11.84 -11.52 -0.12
CA ILE A 242 -11.87 -10.41 -1.07
C ILE A 242 -10.44 -9.93 -1.29
N LYS A 243 -10.04 -9.74 -2.55
CA LYS A 243 -8.72 -9.27 -2.95
C LYS A 243 -8.83 -7.78 -3.21
N ILE A 244 -8.43 -6.99 -2.22
CA ILE A 244 -8.35 -5.53 -2.34
C ILE A 244 -6.95 -5.17 -2.83
N ILE A 245 -6.87 -4.60 -4.03
CA ILE A 245 -5.63 -4.11 -4.63
C ILE A 245 -5.60 -2.60 -4.50
N GLN A 246 -4.71 -2.09 -3.65
CA GLN A 246 -4.66 -0.68 -3.29
C GLN A 246 -3.37 -0.02 -3.77
N SER A 247 -3.48 1.22 -4.23
CA SER A 247 -2.36 2.15 -4.39
C SER A 247 -1.62 2.35 -3.05
N SER A 248 -0.28 2.27 -3.01
CA SER A 248 0.45 2.56 -1.76
C SER A 248 0.50 4.05 -1.41
N GLY A 249 0.19 4.94 -2.36
CA GLY A 249 0.19 6.38 -2.18
C GLY A 249 1.36 7.07 -2.88
N ASN A 250 1.23 8.39 -3.07
CA ASN A 250 2.26 9.24 -3.67
C ASN A 250 2.90 10.19 -2.64
N ASP A 251 2.82 9.85 -1.35
CA ASP A 251 3.04 10.75 -0.22
C ASP A 251 4.52 11.15 -0.05
N ASN A 252 5.46 10.41 -0.63
CA ASN A 252 6.87 10.81 -0.60
C ASN A 252 7.14 12.13 -1.34
N ASN A 253 6.24 12.52 -2.25
CA ASN A 253 6.30 13.84 -2.88
C ASN A 253 5.63 14.93 -2.03
N GLU A 254 4.91 14.58 -0.96
CA GLU A 254 4.22 15.58 -0.12
C GLU A 254 5.19 16.38 0.73
N ILE A 255 6.28 15.77 1.20
CA ILE A 255 7.35 16.47 1.91
C ILE A 255 8.60 16.56 1.04
N THR A 256 9.07 17.78 0.81
CA THR A 256 10.26 18.06 0.00
C THR A 256 11.49 18.31 0.86
N ASN A 257 12.68 18.17 0.27
CA ASN A 257 13.93 18.59 0.93
C ASN A 257 13.91 20.06 1.32
N GLU A 258 13.24 20.91 0.53
CA GLU A 258 13.03 22.32 0.84
C GLU A 258 12.35 22.49 2.20
N MET A 259 11.26 21.75 2.49
CA MET A 259 10.57 21.81 3.79
C MET A 259 11.46 21.36 4.98
N GLY A 260 12.43 20.47 4.72
CA GLY A 260 13.39 20.03 5.73
C GLY A 260 14.47 21.06 6.04
N ASN A 261 14.87 21.87 5.05
CA ASN A 261 15.96 22.85 5.16
C ASN A 261 15.43 24.26 5.47
N ASN A 262 16.32 25.18 5.89
CA ASN A 262 15.93 26.57 6.15
C ASN A 262 15.85 27.43 4.87
N GLU A 263 16.10 26.88 3.68
CA GLU A 263 16.09 27.64 2.41
C GLU A 263 14.77 28.38 2.17
N PHE A 264 13.63 27.72 2.41
CA PHE A 264 12.31 28.35 2.25
C PHE A 264 11.96 29.32 3.39
N LEU A 265 12.67 29.25 4.53
CA LEU A 265 12.52 30.16 5.67
C LEU A 265 13.44 31.38 5.58
N ASN A 266 14.56 31.29 4.88
CA ASN A 266 15.56 32.34 4.68
C ASN A 266 15.07 33.38 3.64
N GLN A 267 13.86 33.89 3.82
CA GLN A 267 13.26 34.91 2.98
C GLN A 267 13.36 36.27 3.69
N PRO A 268 13.67 37.38 3.01
CA PRO A 268 13.74 38.70 3.65
C PRO A 268 12.47 39.05 4.43
N GLU A 269 11.32 38.58 3.95
CA GLU A 269 10.01 38.79 4.58
C GLU A 269 9.81 38.03 5.90
N PHE A 270 10.67 37.07 6.21
CA PHE A 270 10.60 36.18 7.39
C PHE A 270 11.68 36.50 8.43
N MET A 271 12.54 37.48 8.15
CA MET A 271 13.73 37.78 8.93
C MET A 271 13.56 39.07 9.74
N GLU A 272 14.00 39.02 10.99
CA GLU A 272 14.09 40.16 11.90
C GLU A 272 15.50 40.17 12.50
N ASN A 273 16.22 41.28 12.36
CA ASN A 273 17.62 41.41 12.81
C ASN A 273 18.54 40.29 12.28
N GLY A 274 18.29 39.81 11.06
CA GLY A 274 19.08 38.73 10.44
C GLY A 274 18.76 37.32 10.97
N MET A 275 17.72 37.15 11.78
CA MET A 275 17.26 35.86 12.30
C MET A 275 15.84 35.56 11.83
N ILE A 276 15.51 34.27 11.65
CA ILE A 276 14.15 33.83 11.30
C ILE A 276 13.22 34.16 12.48
N SER A 277 12.17 34.96 12.24
CA SER A 277 11.27 35.47 13.29
C SER A 277 9.83 35.03 13.06
N LYS A 278 9.24 34.40 14.09
CA LYS A 278 7.83 33.98 14.12
C LYS A 278 6.89 35.15 13.84
N ASP A 279 7.12 36.27 14.55
CA ASP A 279 6.27 37.47 14.46
C ASP A 279 6.41 38.14 13.09
N LYS A 280 7.63 38.12 12.53
CA LYS A 280 7.88 38.65 11.19
C LYS A 280 7.18 37.82 10.10
N ILE A 281 7.28 36.49 10.17
CA ILE A 281 6.58 35.58 9.25
C ILE A 281 5.07 35.83 9.30
N TYR A 282 4.50 35.90 10.50
CA TYR A 282 3.05 36.01 10.66
C TYR A 282 2.51 37.38 10.22
N SER A 283 3.16 38.47 10.61
CA SER A 283 2.78 39.82 10.16
C SER A 283 2.88 39.97 8.64
N SER A 284 3.94 39.41 8.02
CA SER A 284 4.09 39.35 6.56
C SER A 284 2.96 38.55 5.89
N PHE A 285 2.55 37.43 6.48
CA PHE A 285 1.45 36.62 5.96
C PHE A 285 0.13 37.39 5.97
N GLN A 286 -0.17 38.11 7.06
CA GLN A 286 -1.39 38.90 7.20
C GLN A 286 -1.48 39.97 6.10
N SER A 287 -0.37 40.67 5.82
CA SER A 287 -0.28 41.64 4.73
C SER A 287 -0.45 40.99 3.35
N PHE A 288 0.22 39.85 3.11
CA PHE A 288 0.11 39.09 1.87
C PHE A 288 -1.31 38.58 1.61
N PHE A 289 -1.97 38.03 2.62
CA PHE A 289 -3.34 37.52 2.54
C PHE A 289 -4.33 38.63 2.15
N ASN A 290 -4.19 39.82 2.74
CA ASN A 290 -5.06 40.97 2.45
C ASN A 290 -4.94 41.50 1.01
N GLN A 291 -3.83 41.22 0.31
CA GLN A 291 -3.53 41.66 -1.05
C GLN A 291 -3.77 40.60 -2.14
N THR A 292 -4.16 39.38 -1.74
CA THR A 292 -4.26 38.23 -2.65
C THR A 292 -5.68 37.66 -2.66
N PRO A 293 -6.23 37.25 -3.82
CA PRO A 293 -7.56 36.66 -3.88
C PRO A 293 -7.70 35.45 -2.95
N ASN A 294 -8.79 35.41 -2.19
CA ASN A 294 -9.01 34.40 -1.17
C ASN A 294 -9.41 33.05 -1.78
N THR A 295 -8.42 32.21 -2.10
CA THR A 295 -8.57 30.84 -2.62
C THR A 295 -8.67 29.80 -1.49
N ARG A 296 -9.25 28.62 -1.78
CA ARG A 296 -9.28 27.45 -0.85
C ARG A 296 -7.92 27.19 -0.18
N MET A 297 -6.86 27.21 -0.98
CA MET A 297 -5.50 27.00 -0.49
C MET A 297 -5.06 28.07 0.52
N LEU A 298 -5.30 29.36 0.23
CA LEU A 298 -4.94 30.45 1.15
C LEU A 298 -5.73 30.41 2.46
N ARG A 299 -6.99 29.93 2.44
CA ARG A 299 -7.79 29.71 3.65
C ARG A 299 -7.20 28.63 4.53
N THR A 300 -6.72 27.55 3.91
CA THR A 300 -6.07 26.43 4.61
C THR A 300 -4.77 26.90 5.25
N ILE A 301 -3.92 27.59 4.48
CA ILE A 301 -2.69 28.22 4.99
C ILE A 301 -3.00 29.14 6.17
N ARG A 302 -4.01 30.01 6.05
CA ARG A 302 -4.45 30.88 7.13
C ARG A 302 -4.84 30.10 8.38
N ALA A 303 -5.68 29.07 8.25
CA ALA A 303 -6.12 28.27 9.40
C ALA A 303 -4.94 27.63 10.14
N ILE A 304 -3.89 27.23 9.41
CA ILE A 304 -2.66 26.66 9.98
C ILE A 304 -1.82 27.75 10.65
N LEU A 305 -1.54 28.86 9.97
CA LEU A 305 -0.68 29.92 10.48
C LEU A 305 -1.31 30.69 11.64
N ASP A 306 -2.62 30.93 11.61
CA ASP A 306 -3.34 31.54 12.73
C ASP A 306 -3.20 30.66 13.99
N LYS A 307 -3.29 29.32 13.85
CA LYS A 307 -3.11 28.40 14.98
C LYS A 307 -1.67 28.31 15.45
N ALA A 308 -0.71 28.27 14.52
CA ALA A 308 0.70 28.15 14.87
C ALA A 308 1.28 29.45 15.48
N PHE A 309 0.82 30.62 15.02
CA PHE A 309 1.51 31.89 15.28
C PHE A 309 0.70 32.97 16.01
N ASN A 310 -0.63 32.87 16.11
CA ASN A 310 -1.40 33.89 16.80
C ASN A 310 -1.28 33.74 18.33
N ASN A 311 -0.79 34.79 19.01
CA ASN A 311 -0.65 34.81 20.47
C ASN A 311 -1.97 35.08 21.22
N ASN A 312 -3.06 35.44 20.52
CA ASN A 312 -4.36 35.70 21.15
C ASN A 312 -5.16 34.40 21.37
N ASN A 313 -5.35 34.07 22.65
CA ASN A 313 -6.42 33.24 23.19
C ASN A 313 -6.47 31.79 22.72
N TRP A 314 -5.62 30.98 23.36
CA TRP A 314 -5.90 29.58 23.65
C TRP A 314 -7.10 29.50 24.61
N ILE A 315 -8.30 29.80 24.13
CA ILE A 315 -9.50 29.44 24.88
C ILE A 315 -9.67 27.94 24.65
N TYR A 316 -9.32 27.17 25.68
CA TYR A 316 -9.59 25.75 25.77
C TYR A 316 -11.11 25.57 25.78
N ASP A 317 -11.71 25.44 24.61
CA ASP A 317 -13.09 25.00 24.47
C ASP A 317 -13.15 23.90 23.41
N PHE A 318 -13.98 22.91 23.70
CA PHE A 318 -14.05 21.66 22.97
C PHE A 318 -14.38 21.90 21.49
N ASP A 319 -13.46 21.51 20.62
CA ASP A 319 -13.71 20.57 19.51
C ASP A 319 -12.65 20.64 18.39
N ASN A 320 -11.79 21.67 18.28
CA ASN A 320 -10.89 21.80 17.11
C ASN A 320 -9.54 22.53 17.33
N ASN A 321 -9.01 22.64 18.55
CA ASN A 321 -7.73 23.32 18.81
C ASN A 321 -6.51 22.39 18.74
N TRP A 322 -5.35 22.96 18.42
CA TRP A 322 -4.07 22.28 18.58
C TRP A 322 -3.82 22.02 20.08
N ILE A 323 -3.38 20.81 20.45
CA ILE A 323 -3.21 20.41 21.85
C ILE A 323 -1.98 21.05 22.50
N SER A 324 -0.93 21.36 21.73
CA SER A 324 0.33 21.93 22.24
C SER A 324 0.78 23.15 21.46
N ASP A 325 1.38 24.12 22.18
CA ASP A 325 1.99 25.30 21.58
C ASP A 325 2.95 24.90 20.45
N PHE A 326 2.92 25.66 19.36
CA PHE A 326 3.85 25.40 18.26
C PHE A 326 5.28 25.78 18.69
N ASP A 327 6.12 24.77 18.87
CA ASP A 327 7.54 24.94 19.20
C ASP A 327 8.32 25.44 17.98
N PHE A 328 8.27 26.76 17.78
CA PHE A 328 8.97 27.44 16.72
C PHE A 328 10.49 27.25 16.81
N SER A 329 11.05 27.14 18.02
CA SER A 329 12.48 26.99 18.24
C SER A 329 13.01 25.66 17.70
N SER A 330 12.30 24.56 18.00
CA SER A 330 12.59 23.25 17.42
C SER A 330 12.27 23.19 15.93
N PHE A 331 11.27 23.94 15.46
CA PHE A 331 10.90 23.96 14.05
C PHE A 331 11.97 24.61 13.16
N ILE A 332 12.66 25.66 13.63
CA ILE A 332 13.72 26.32 12.84
C ILE A 332 15.06 25.57 12.88
N ASP A 333 15.22 24.58 13.77
CA ASP A 333 16.33 23.63 13.74
C ASP A 333 16.10 22.61 12.60
N PRO A 334 16.93 22.60 11.53
CA PRO A 334 16.73 21.71 10.39
C PRO A 334 16.85 20.23 10.75
N LYS A 335 17.68 19.88 11.73
CA LYS A 335 17.90 18.49 12.13
C LYS A 335 16.66 17.96 12.85
N ILE A 336 16.14 18.72 13.81
CA ILE A 336 14.93 18.35 14.55
C ILE A 336 13.73 18.32 13.60
N ARG A 337 13.57 19.34 12.74
CA ARG A 337 12.48 19.40 11.77
C ARG A 337 12.51 18.21 10.80
N LYS A 338 13.65 17.89 10.19
CA LYS A 338 13.76 16.71 9.30
C LYS A 338 13.37 15.42 10.01
N GLU A 339 13.80 15.24 11.26
CA GLU A 339 13.45 14.05 12.05
C GLU A 339 11.94 13.95 12.30
N LYS A 340 11.30 15.04 12.74
CA LYS A 340 9.85 15.06 12.98
C LYS A 340 9.03 14.89 11.70
N LEU A 341 9.39 15.59 10.62
CA LEU A 341 8.75 15.44 9.30
C LEU A 341 8.84 14.00 8.79
N PHE A 342 10.03 13.41 8.91
CA PHE A 342 10.26 12.03 8.48
C PHE A 342 9.42 11.02 9.28
N LYS A 343 9.38 11.16 10.61
CA LYS A 343 8.56 10.31 11.50
C LYS A 343 7.07 10.46 11.18
N ALA A 344 6.60 11.69 10.99
CA ALA A 344 5.21 11.99 10.70
C ALA A 344 4.75 11.38 9.38
N LEU A 345 5.53 11.53 8.30
CA LEU A 345 5.23 10.91 7.01
C LEU A 345 5.21 9.38 7.10
N SER A 346 6.21 8.80 7.76
CA SER A 346 6.30 7.34 7.91
C SER A 346 5.10 6.77 8.65
N TYR A 347 4.64 7.46 9.70
CA TYR A 347 3.45 7.08 10.46
C TYR A 347 2.17 7.29 9.65
N TRP A 348 2.03 8.42 8.99
CA TRP A 348 0.89 8.70 8.10
C TRP A 348 0.71 7.59 7.04
N GLN A 349 1.80 7.18 6.40
CA GLN A 349 1.79 6.09 5.42
C GLN A 349 1.40 4.74 6.05
N SER A 350 1.71 4.52 7.33
CA SER A 350 1.45 3.27 8.05
C SER A 350 -0.02 3.12 8.49
N LEU A 351 -0.77 4.22 8.62
CA LEU A 351 -2.19 4.21 9.01
C LEU A 351 -3.09 3.44 8.05
N HIS A 352 -2.68 3.31 6.78
CA HIS A 352 -3.45 2.64 5.72
C HIS A 352 -3.07 1.16 5.56
N TYR A 353 -2.16 0.66 6.39
CA TYR A 353 -1.72 -0.72 6.33
C TYR A 353 -2.69 -1.67 7.01
N HIS A 354 -3.04 -2.74 6.30
CA HIS A 354 -3.54 -3.97 6.90
C HIS A 354 -3.10 -5.15 6.02
N ASP A 355 -2.68 -6.27 6.61
CA ASP A 355 -2.22 -7.43 5.83
C ASP A 355 -3.31 -7.97 4.88
N GLY A 356 -4.59 -7.78 5.21
CA GLY A 356 -5.73 -8.12 4.35
C GLY A 356 -5.87 -7.27 3.07
N ILE A 357 -5.05 -6.25 2.90
CA ILE A 357 -5.03 -5.36 1.73
C ILE A 357 -3.70 -5.56 1.00
N ILE A 358 -3.75 -5.70 -0.33
CA ILE A 358 -2.55 -5.81 -1.16
C ILE A 358 -2.16 -4.42 -1.66
N SER A 359 -1.22 -3.79 -0.96
CA SER A 359 -0.69 -2.47 -1.34
C SER A 359 0.35 -2.59 -2.46
N VAL A 360 0.23 -1.73 -3.47
CA VAL A 360 1.03 -1.75 -4.70
C VAL A 360 1.84 -0.47 -4.80
N GLY A 361 3.17 -0.61 -4.76
CA GLY A 361 4.12 0.47 -4.99
C GLY A 361 4.38 0.71 -6.48
N SER A 362 5.21 1.70 -6.76
CA SER A 362 5.55 2.09 -8.13
C SER A 362 7.05 1.95 -8.42
N VAL A 363 7.35 1.50 -9.63
CA VAL A 363 8.66 1.60 -10.26
C VAL A 363 8.57 2.33 -11.60
N ASN A 364 9.71 2.84 -12.05
CA ASN A 364 9.88 3.34 -13.42
C ASN A 364 10.10 2.18 -14.42
N TRP A 365 10.21 2.51 -15.72
CA TRP A 365 10.51 1.54 -16.78
C TRP A 365 11.74 0.66 -16.52
N ASN A 366 12.76 1.25 -15.90
CA ASN A 366 14.02 0.59 -15.60
C ASN A 366 13.96 -0.31 -14.36
N ASN A 367 12.78 -0.48 -13.76
CA ASN A 367 12.54 -1.28 -12.56
C ASN A 367 13.27 -0.70 -11.32
N ILE A 368 13.28 0.62 -11.21
CA ILE A 368 13.81 1.39 -10.08
C ILE A 368 12.63 2.02 -9.34
N ALA A 369 12.70 2.08 -8.01
CA ALA A 369 11.66 2.69 -7.17
C ALA A 369 11.31 4.11 -7.65
N SER A 370 10.02 4.39 -7.86
CA SER A 370 9.59 5.74 -8.20
C SER A 370 9.70 6.65 -6.97
N PRO A 371 10.29 7.86 -7.07
CA PRO A 371 10.50 8.77 -5.92
C PRO A 371 9.22 9.11 -5.15
N PHE A 372 8.09 9.16 -5.85
CA PHE A 372 6.79 9.47 -5.27
C PHE A 372 6.17 8.31 -4.47
N SER A 373 6.58 7.06 -4.72
CA SER A 373 5.90 5.88 -4.21
C SER A 373 6.00 5.77 -2.69
N SER A 374 4.88 5.88 -1.99
CA SER A 374 4.81 5.69 -0.54
C SER A 374 5.24 4.29 -0.12
N PHE A 375 5.89 4.21 1.04
CA PHE A 375 6.30 2.99 1.70
C PHE A 375 6.37 3.20 3.21
N THR A 376 6.20 2.15 4.00
CA THR A 376 6.37 2.27 5.46
C THR A 376 7.83 2.06 5.85
N LYS A 377 8.36 2.82 6.81
CA LYS A 377 9.66 2.48 7.43
C LYS A 377 9.52 1.47 8.58
N GLU A 378 8.34 1.38 9.18
CA GLU A 378 8.08 0.45 10.27
C GLU A 378 8.10 -1.00 9.77
N ASN A 379 8.10 -1.95 10.69
CA ASN A 379 8.10 -3.38 10.40
C ASN A 379 6.73 -3.89 9.89
N MET A 380 6.18 -3.21 8.89
CA MET A 380 4.98 -3.62 8.16
C MET A 380 5.44 -4.21 6.84
N GLY A 381 5.86 -5.49 6.91
CA GLY A 381 6.69 -6.19 5.93
C GLY A 381 6.21 -6.24 4.48
N THR A 382 4.99 -5.80 4.23
CA THR A 382 4.28 -5.91 2.96
C THR A 382 3.58 -4.60 2.58
N TYR A 383 4.12 -3.45 2.96
CA TYR A 383 3.70 -2.14 2.44
C TYR A 383 4.86 -1.40 1.73
N PRO A 384 4.90 -1.41 0.39
CA PRO A 384 4.05 -2.21 -0.49
C PRO A 384 4.41 -3.71 -0.48
N LEU A 385 3.47 -4.57 -0.87
CA LEU A 385 3.71 -6.01 -1.03
C LEU A 385 4.56 -6.26 -2.28
N ILE A 386 4.16 -5.63 -3.38
CA ILE A 386 4.79 -5.68 -4.69
C ILE A 386 4.72 -4.29 -5.34
N SER A 387 5.42 -4.10 -6.45
CA SER A 387 5.31 -2.89 -7.25
C SER A 387 4.91 -3.19 -8.69
N ALA A 388 4.40 -2.18 -9.39
CA ALA A 388 4.21 -2.18 -10.83
C ALA A 388 4.68 -0.87 -11.46
N TYR A 389 4.56 -0.74 -12.77
CA TYR A 389 5.01 0.44 -13.50
C TYR A 389 4.04 1.62 -13.32
N GLY A 390 4.42 2.60 -12.50
CA GLY A 390 3.57 3.75 -12.19
C GLY A 390 4.03 5.07 -12.78
N ASN A 391 5.22 5.14 -13.38
CA ASN A 391 5.64 6.35 -14.10
C ASN A 391 4.76 6.60 -15.34
N SER A 392 4.59 7.87 -15.72
CA SER A 392 3.92 8.20 -16.98
C SER A 392 4.73 7.76 -18.18
N TYR A 393 4.06 7.54 -19.32
CA TYR A 393 4.75 7.22 -20.56
C TYR A 393 5.73 8.33 -20.93
N LYS A 394 5.36 9.60 -20.70
CA LYS A 394 6.23 10.76 -20.89
C LYS A 394 7.52 10.68 -20.06
N ASN A 395 7.44 10.27 -18.80
CA ASN A 395 8.60 10.18 -17.92
C ASN A 395 9.50 8.99 -18.24
N ASP A 396 8.93 7.91 -18.76
CA ASP A 396 9.68 6.71 -19.18
C ASP A 396 10.15 6.77 -20.65
N LYS A 397 9.76 7.82 -21.38
CA LYS A 397 9.91 7.95 -22.84
C LYS A 397 11.31 7.58 -23.32
N GLU A 398 12.34 8.18 -22.76
CA GLU A 398 13.72 7.98 -23.24
C GLU A 398 14.11 6.51 -23.15
N SER A 399 13.77 5.85 -22.04
CA SER A 399 14.07 4.42 -21.85
C SER A 399 13.20 3.51 -22.74
N ILE A 400 11.96 3.91 -23.02
CA ILE A 400 11.06 3.16 -23.92
C ILE A 400 11.50 3.30 -25.39
N ILE A 401 11.92 4.49 -25.82
CA ILE A 401 12.30 4.77 -27.22
C ILE A 401 13.65 4.16 -27.57
N ILE A 402 14.59 4.07 -26.62
CA ILE A 402 15.86 3.35 -26.82
C ILE A 402 15.58 1.88 -27.21
N GLU A 403 14.52 1.28 -26.66
CA GLU A 403 14.00 0.00 -27.15
C GLU A 403 13.21 0.25 -28.46
N ASN A 404 13.92 0.40 -29.60
CA ASN A 404 13.42 0.74 -30.95
C ASN A 404 12.06 0.11 -31.33
N LYS A 405 11.75 -1.07 -30.78
CA LYS A 405 10.48 -1.79 -30.92
C LYS A 405 9.23 -0.95 -30.58
N TYR A 406 9.30 -0.01 -29.63
CA TYR A 406 8.11 0.74 -29.14
C TYR A 406 8.03 2.19 -29.63
N LYS A 407 9.06 2.68 -30.31
CA LYS A 407 9.14 4.08 -30.77
C LYS A 407 7.95 4.47 -31.65
N SER A 408 7.60 3.62 -32.61
CA SER A 408 6.48 3.89 -33.53
C SER A 408 5.13 3.97 -32.81
N ILE A 409 4.92 3.18 -31.75
CA ILE A 409 3.68 3.24 -30.94
C ILE A 409 3.58 4.61 -30.28
N TYR A 410 4.66 5.06 -29.63
CA TYR A 410 4.69 6.36 -28.97
C TYR A 410 4.49 7.52 -29.95
N ASP A 411 5.25 7.56 -31.04
CA ASP A 411 5.20 8.66 -32.01
C ASP A 411 3.81 8.79 -32.63
N ASN A 412 3.16 7.67 -32.95
CA ASN A 412 1.79 7.64 -33.46
C ASN A 412 0.78 8.23 -32.46
N ILE A 413 0.85 7.82 -31.19
CA ILE A 413 -0.10 8.29 -30.17
C ILE A 413 0.15 9.76 -29.84
N LYS A 414 1.42 10.16 -29.75
CA LYS A 414 1.81 11.54 -29.52
C LYS A 414 1.34 12.45 -30.66
N SER A 415 1.54 12.04 -31.91
CA SER A 415 1.04 12.79 -33.08
C SER A 415 -0.48 13.03 -32.97
N TYR A 416 -1.24 12.01 -32.59
CA TYR A 416 -2.68 12.14 -32.38
C TYR A 416 -3.03 13.09 -31.22
N VAL A 417 -2.25 13.11 -30.15
CA VAL A 417 -2.51 13.99 -29.00
C VAL A 417 -2.11 15.45 -29.26
N ASP A 418 -1.08 15.69 -30.07
CA ASP A 418 -0.48 17.01 -30.32
C ASP A 418 -1.08 17.79 -31.52
N GLU A 419 -1.90 17.14 -32.36
CA GLU A 419 -2.58 17.78 -33.51
C GLU A 419 -3.43 19.01 -33.08
N GLN A 420 -3.14 20.18 -33.67
CA GLN A 420 -3.67 21.49 -33.24
C GLN A 420 -5.13 21.78 -33.65
N SER A 421 -5.74 21.00 -34.54
CA SER A 421 -7.12 21.21 -35.00
C SER A 421 -8.15 20.56 -34.04
N SER A 422 -8.47 21.26 -32.95
CA SER A 422 -9.69 21.14 -32.12
C SER A 422 -9.94 19.87 -31.27
N SER A 423 -9.80 20.04 -29.94
CA SER A 423 -10.81 19.82 -28.87
C SER A 423 -11.58 18.50 -28.65
N SER A 424 -11.39 17.39 -29.39
CA SER A 424 -12.21 16.18 -29.13
C SER A 424 -12.03 15.63 -27.69
N LYS A 425 -13.13 15.28 -27.02
CA LYS A 425 -13.11 14.70 -25.65
C LYS A 425 -12.28 13.41 -25.61
N LEU A 426 -12.32 12.60 -26.66
CA LEU A 426 -11.48 11.41 -26.79
C LEU A 426 -9.99 11.74 -26.76
N ARG A 427 -9.52 12.73 -27.53
CA ARG A 427 -8.10 13.15 -27.48
C ARG A 427 -7.66 13.55 -26.08
N LYS A 428 -8.51 14.25 -25.31
CA LYS A 428 -8.22 14.60 -23.90
C LYS A 428 -8.09 13.35 -23.02
N LYS A 429 -9.00 12.39 -23.17
CA LYS A 429 -8.95 11.10 -22.47
C LYS A 429 -7.67 10.31 -22.81
N ILE A 430 -7.29 10.23 -24.08
CA ILE A 430 -6.04 9.57 -24.52
C ILE A 430 -4.81 10.31 -24.01
N LYS A 431 -4.80 11.65 -24.04
CA LYS A 431 -3.74 12.46 -23.45
C LYS A 431 -3.58 12.16 -21.96
N TYR A 432 -4.69 12.07 -21.24
CA TYR A 432 -4.68 11.71 -19.83
C TYR A 432 -4.06 10.31 -19.61
N LEU A 433 -4.42 9.30 -20.40
CA LEU A 433 -3.77 7.97 -20.32
C LEU A 433 -2.25 8.04 -20.55
N LEU A 434 -1.80 8.85 -21.52
CA LEU A 434 -0.38 9.03 -21.81
C LEU A 434 0.38 9.66 -20.63
N GLU A 435 -0.26 10.61 -19.94
CA GLU A 435 0.28 11.35 -18.80
C GLU A 435 0.02 10.67 -17.45
N PHE A 436 -0.84 9.64 -17.41
CA PHE A 436 -1.25 8.97 -16.17
C PHE A 436 -0.06 8.39 -15.41
N ILE A 437 0.03 8.75 -14.13
CA ILE A 437 1.17 8.51 -13.26
C ILE A 437 0.70 8.18 -11.85
N GLY A 438 1.56 7.52 -11.08
CA GLY A 438 1.39 7.27 -9.67
C GLY A 438 1.21 5.79 -9.36
N THR A 439 1.12 5.49 -8.07
CA THR A 439 0.67 4.17 -7.61
C THR A 439 -0.77 3.88 -8.05
N SER A 440 -1.57 4.92 -8.38
CA SER A 440 -2.86 4.81 -9.06
C SER A 440 -2.80 4.23 -10.48
N LYS A 441 -1.63 4.24 -11.15
CA LYS A 441 -1.38 3.47 -12.37
C LYS A 441 -0.89 2.05 -12.05
N SER A 442 -0.14 1.88 -10.97
CA SER A 442 0.45 0.59 -10.58
C SER A 442 -0.61 -0.41 -10.10
N ALA A 443 -1.54 0.01 -9.24
CA ALA A 443 -2.61 -0.83 -8.71
C ALA A 443 -3.55 -1.45 -9.77
N PRO A 444 -4.03 -0.72 -10.80
CA PRO A 444 -4.87 -1.31 -11.84
C PRO A 444 -4.09 -2.28 -12.73
N LEU A 445 -2.78 -2.10 -12.95
CA LEU A 445 -1.96 -3.10 -13.65
C LEU A 445 -1.95 -4.44 -12.89
N ILE A 446 -1.81 -4.41 -11.57
CA ILE A 446 -1.87 -5.63 -10.74
C ILE A 446 -3.27 -6.23 -10.73
N THR A 447 -4.31 -5.40 -10.63
CA THR A 447 -5.71 -5.85 -10.71
C THR A 447 -5.97 -6.55 -12.04
N GLY A 448 -5.53 -5.96 -13.15
CA GLY A 448 -5.66 -6.53 -14.49
C GLY A 448 -4.92 -7.86 -14.63
N LEU A 449 -3.71 -7.99 -14.06
CA LEU A 449 -2.95 -9.25 -14.03
C LEU A 449 -3.72 -10.37 -13.31
N ILE A 450 -4.29 -10.07 -12.14
CA ILE A 450 -5.04 -11.04 -11.34
C ILE A 450 -6.33 -11.42 -12.06
N SER A 451 -7.06 -10.44 -12.59
CA SER A 451 -8.29 -10.64 -13.37
C SER A 451 -8.03 -11.55 -14.57
N ARG A 452 -6.99 -11.25 -15.37
CA ARG A 452 -6.58 -12.09 -16.51
C ARG A 452 -6.23 -13.51 -16.09
N LEU A 453 -5.50 -13.68 -14.98
CA LEU A 453 -5.13 -15.01 -14.52
C LEU A 453 -6.35 -15.82 -14.06
N GLN A 454 -7.27 -15.21 -13.29
CA GLN A 454 -8.52 -15.86 -12.87
C GLN A 454 -9.34 -16.32 -14.07
N HIS A 455 -9.46 -15.46 -15.10
CA HIS A 455 -10.12 -15.78 -16.35
C HIS A 455 -9.53 -17.03 -17.00
N LYS A 456 -8.20 -17.03 -17.23
CA LYS A 456 -7.53 -18.15 -17.90
C LYS A 456 -7.57 -19.45 -17.10
N LEU A 457 -7.55 -19.36 -15.78
CA LEU A 457 -7.67 -20.53 -14.90
C LEU A 457 -9.11 -20.98 -14.72
N ASN A 458 -10.08 -20.20 -15.21
CA ASN A 458 -11.51 -20.39 -15.01
C ASN A 458 -11.85 -20.67 -13.53
N ARG A 459 -11.22 -19.92 -12.62
CA ARG A 459 -11.47 -20.02 -11.18
C ARG A 459 -11.16 -18.73 -10.45
N GLU A 460 -11.77 -18.60 -9.29
CA GLU A 460 -11.40 -17.55 -8.34
C GLU A 460 -10.13 -17.94 -7.57
N LEU A 461 -9.18 -17.01 -7.48
CA LEU A 461 -8.00 -17.15 -6.62
C LEU A 461 -8.31 -16.65 -5.21
N SER A 462 -7.77 -17.32 -4.18
CA SER A 462 -7.81 -16.78 -2.81
C SER A 462 -6.84 -15.61 -2.63
N ILE A 463 -7.06 -14.77 -1.62
CA ILE A 463 -6.13 -13.67 -1.27
C ILE A 463 -4.72 -14.21 -1.01
N SER A 464 -4.62 -15.34 -0.32
CA SER A 464 -3.36 -15.99 0.02
C SER A 464 -2.66 -16.58 -1.21
N GLU A 465 -3.43 -17.14 -2.16
CA GLU A 465 -2.91 -17.60 -3.45
C GLU A 465 -2.42 -16.42 -4.30
N VAL A 466 -3.15 -15.32 -4.34
CA VAL A 466 -2.74 -14.09 -5.05
C VAL A 466 -1.44 -13.54 -4.45
N LYS A 467 -1.34 -13.43 -3.12
CA LYS A 467 -0.10 -13.01 -2.45
C LYS A 467 1.07 -13.93 -2.81
N LEU A 468 0.89 -15.25 -2.76
CA LEU A 468 1.92 -16.22 -3.12
C LEU A 468 2.39 -16.02 -4.57
N LEU A 469 1.45 -15.93 -5.52
CA LEU A 469 1.74 -15.82 -6.94
C LEU A 469 2.43 -14.50 -7.26
N LEU A 470 1.95 -13.37 -6.73
CA LEU A 470 2.56 -12.06 -6.94
C LEU A 470 4.00 -12.04 -6.42
N THR A 471 4.23 -12.50 -5.19
CA THR A 471 5.54 -12.42 -4.54
C THR A 471 6.55 -13.42 -5.09
N SER A 472 6.11 -14.64 -5.43
CA SER A 472 6.97 -15.69 -5.98
C SER A 472 7.31 -15.48 -7.45
N SER A 473 6.43 -14.79 -8.20
CA SER A 473 6.68 -14.43 -9.60
C SER A 473 7.48 -13.12 -9.76
N ALA A 474 7.68 -12.37 -8.68
CA ALA A 474 8.29 -11.05 -8.73
C ALA A 474 9.80 -11.09 -8.99
N ASN A 475 10.23 -10.18 -9.86
CA ASN A 475 11.62 -9.81 -10.01
C ASN A 475 11.88 -8.56 -9.15
N TYR A 476 12.88 -8.63 -8.26
CA TYR A 476 13.30 -7.47 -7.47
C TYR A 476 13.62 -6.26 -8.36
N SER A 477 13.43 -5.06 -7.80
CA SER A 477 13.93 -3.82 -8.40
C SER A 477 15.44 -3.89 -8.66
N LYS A 478 15.93 -3.08 -9.60
CA LYS A 478 17.37 -2.98 -9.92
C LYS A 478 18.17 -2.25 -8.85
N THR A 479 17.55 -1.44 -8.00
CA THR A 479 18.27 -0.73 -6.94
C THR A 479 18.89 -1.73 -5.98
N ASN A 480 20.18 -1.55 -5.66
CA ASN A 480 20.80 -2.32 -4.59
C ASN A 480 20.12 -2.00 -3.26
N ALA A 481 19.83 -3.06 -2.49
CA ALA A 481 19.28 -2.92 -1.16
C ALA A 481 20.37 -3.20 -0.13
N SER A 482 20.58 -2.25 0.79
CA SER A 482 21.54 -2.41 1.88
C SER A 482 20.95 -3.25 3.02
N LYS A 483 21.81 -3.79 3.89
CA LYS A 483 21.38 -4.45 5.14
C LYS A 483 21.21 -3.45 6.29
N ASN A 484 21.65 -2.21 6.14
CA ASN A 484 21.59 -1.19 7.17
C ASN A 484 20.22 -0.49 7.10
N THR A 485 19.53 -0.42 8.23
CA THR A 485 18.19 0.17 8.36
C THR A 485 18.21 1.64 8.78
N LYS A 486 19.40 2.26 8.90
CA LYS A 486 19.53 3.71 9.19
C LYS A 486 19.06 4.54 8.01
N PHE A 487 17.75 4.76 7.94
CA PHE A 487 17.08 5.54 6.92
C PHE A 487 16.86 6.98 7.38
N SER A 488 17.23 7.96 6.57
CA SER A 488 17.08 9.40 6.86
C SER A 488 16.00 10.06 5.98
N PHE A 489 15.61 11.27 6.36
CA PHE A 489 14.68 12.10 5.59
C PHE A 489 15.14 12.30 4.13
N ASP A 490 16.43 12.56 3.93
CA ASP A 490 17.00 12.85 2.61
C ASP A 490 16.96 11.61 1.67
N GLU A 491 16.74 10.42 2.22
CA GLU A 491 16.63 9.17 1.45
C GLU A 491 15.19 8.86 0.98
N LEU A 492 14.16 9.63 1.40
CA LEU A 492 12.75 9.40 1.06
C LEU A 492 12.52 9.27 -0.45
N SER A 493 12.98 10.27 -1.21
CA SER A 493 12.84 10.36 -2.66
C SER A 493 13.99 9.71 -3.44
N SER A 494 15.01 9.21 -2.74
CA SER A 494 16.15 8.54 -3.37
C SER A 494 15.74 7.19 -3.98
N GLU A 495 16.57 6.66 -4.87
CA GLU A 495 16.39 5.31 -5.39
C GLU A 495 16.75 4.23 -4.35
N HIS A 496 17.50 4.58 -3.30
CA HIS A 496 18.07 3.67 -2.31
C HIS A 496 17.02 2.86 -1.55
N GLU A 497 17.34 1.59 -1.30
CA GLU A 497 16.48 0.63 -0.61
C GLU A 497 17.26 -0.16 0.45
N TYR A 498 16.53 -0.83 1.35
CA TYR A 498 17.09 -1.80 2.28
C TYR A 498 16.23 -3.06 2.34
N TRP A 499 16.88 -4.15 2.76
CA TRP A 499 16.23 -5.43 2.96
C TRP A 499 15.43 -5.46 4.25
N ARG A 500 14.18 -5.93 4.16
CA ARG A 500 13.38 -6.35 5.31
C ARG A 500 13.73 -7.78 5.73
N LYS A 501 13.28 -8.20 6.91
CA LYS A 501 13.54 -9.54 7.45
C LYS A 501 12.85 -10.64 6.65
N ASN A 502 11.80 -10.33 5.90
CA ASN A 502 11.15 -11.25 4.96
C ASN A 502 11.72 -11.17 3.54
N TRP A 503 12.90 -10.58 3.36
CA TRP A 503 13.53 -10.41 2.04
C TRP A 503 12.69 -9.61 1.03
N SER A 504 11.71 -8.82 1.46
CA SER A 504 11.19 -7.73 0.65
C SER A 504 12.12 -6.52 0.74
N LYS A 505 12.03 -5.60 -0.21
CA LYS A 505 12.65 -4.27 -0.12
C LYS A 505 11.64 -3.29 0.45
N ASN A 506 12.11 -2.28 1.16
CA ASN A 506 11.23 -1.31 1.79
C ASN A 506 10.35 -0.53 0.80
N LYS A 507 10.88 -0.09 -0.36
CA LYS A 507 10.13 0.74 -1.32
C LYS A 507 9.40 -0.07 -2.40
N THR A 508 9.98 -1.20 -2.81
CA THR A 508 9.45 -1.99 -3.95
C THR A 508 8.87 -3.35 -3.57
N GLY A 509 8.81 -3.66 -2.26
CA GLY A 509 8.28 -4.93 -1.77
C GLY A 509 9.07 -6.12 -2.32
N PHE A 510 8.38 -7.17 -2.73
CA PHE A 510 9.01 -8.33 -3.38
C PHE A 510 9.43 -8.08 -4.84
N GLY A 511 9.14 -6.88 -5.37
CA GLY A 511 9.46 -6.46 -6.73
C GLY A 511 8.26 -6.47 -7.67
N VAL A 512 8.54 -6.59 -8.97
CA VAL A 512 7.52 -6.53 -10.03
C VAL A 512 7.13 -7.95 -10.48
N PRO A 513 5.88 -8.39 -10.25
CA PRO A 513 5.39 -9.71 -10.67
C PRO A 513 5.45 -9.88 -12.18
N LYS A 514 5.63 -11.13 -12.62
CA LYS A 514 5.65 -11.50 -14.04
C LYS A 514 4.53 -12.49 -14.35
N TYR A 515 3.65 -12.10 -15.27
CA TYR A 515 2.43 -12.84 -15.60
C TYR A 515 2.72 -14.30 -16.01
N PHE A 516 3.62 -14.52 -16.97
CA PHE A 516 4.00 -15.88 -17.38
C PHE A 516 4.59 -16.73 -16.23
N LYS A 517 5.29 -16.11 -15.27
CA LYS A 517 5.78 -16.81 -14.08
C LYS A 517 4.63 -17.20 -13.16
N MET A 518 3.64 -16.32 -12.96
CA MET A 518 2.44 -16.66 -12.19
C MET A 518 1.71 -17.87 -12.80
N GLU A 519 1.54 -17.89 -14.12
CA GLU A 519 0.95 -19.02 -14.85
C GLU A 519 1.78 -20.30 -14.68
N ASN A 520 3.12 -20.21 -14.81
CA ASN A 520 4.01 -21.36 -14.67
C ASN A 520 4.02 -21.92 -13.25
N ILE A 521 4.05 -21.05 -12.23
CA ILE A 521 3.98 -21.46 -10.82
C ILE A 521 2.68 -22.22 -10.58
N TRP A 522 1.56 -21.70 -11.07
CA TRP A 522 0.26 -22.36 -10.95
C TRP A 522 0.24 -23.73 -11.63
N LYS A 523 0.66 -23.78 -12.90
CA LYS A 523 0.69 -25.02 -13.70
C LYS A 523 1.68 -26.06 -13.19
N SER A 524 2.71 -25.65 -12.45
CA SER A 524 3.71 -26.56 -11.90
C SER A 524 3.15 -27.56 -10.87
N GLN A 525 1.99 -27.25 -10.28
CA GLN A 525 1.39 -28.01 -9.18
C GLN A 525 2.30 -28.15 -7.95
N LYS A 526 3.36 -27.34 -7.84
CA LYS A 526 4.29 -27.32 -6.70
C LYS A 526 3.80 -26.49 -5.51
N ILE A 527 2.66 -25.80 -5.64
CA ILE A 527 2.05 -25.05 -4.54
C ILE A 527 1.56 -26.04 -3.50
N ARG A 528 2.01 -25.89 -2.25
CA ARG A 528 1.60 -26.73 -1.13
C ARG A 528 0.64 -25.97 -0.24
N LYS A 529 -0.48 -26.60 0.10
CA LYS A 529 -1.41 -26.09 1.11
C LYS A 529 -1.45 -27.06 2.29
N THR A 530 -0.98 -26.61 3.44
CA THR A 530 -0.89 -27.43 4.67
C THR A 530 -1.72 -26.78 5.76
N LYS A 531 -2.61 -27.53 6.40
CA LYS A 531 -3.28 -27.02 7.61
C LYS A 531 -2.26 -26.95 8.75
N ILE A 532 -2.16 -25.81 9.44
CA ILE A 532 -1.10 -25.59 10.45
C ILE A 532 -1.17 -26.62 11.58
N HIS A 533 -2.37 -27.06 11.98
CA HIS A 533 -2.53 -28.07 13.03
C HIS A 533 -1.95 -29.45 12.67
N ASN A 534 -1.68 -29.75 11.40
CA ASN A 534 -0.99 -30.98 11.00
C ASN A 534 0.53 -30.90 11.24
N ILE A 535 1.06 -29.69 11.43
CA ILE A 535 2.46 -29.42 11.74
C ILE A 535 2.64 -29.40 13.26
N PHE A 536 1.67 -28.84 13.98
CA PHE A 536 1.64 -28.76 15.44
C PHE A 536 0.55 -29.69 16.00
N ASN A 537 0.87 -30.99 16.09
CA ASN A 537 -0.04 -32.09 16.46
C ASN A 537 -0.49 -32.06 17.93
N ASN A 538 -1.37 -31.13 18.29
CA ASN A 538 -2.00 -31.00 19.63
C ASN A 538 -1.05 -30.83 20.82
N ASP A 539 0.25 -30.79 20.60
CA ASP A 539 1.26 -30.59 21.63
C ASP A 539 2.36 -29.67 21.11
N ILE A 540 2.82 -28.79 22.01
CA ILE A 540 3.99 -27.95 21.83
C ILE A 540 5.02 -28.48 22.81
N SER A 541 5.71 -29.54 22.38
CA SER A 541 6.70 -30.25 23.18
C SER A 541 7.99 -29.45 23.43
N SER A 542 8.15 -28.29 22.79
CA SER A 542 9.34 -27.43 22.91
C SER A 542 8.99 -25.95 22.82
N TYR A 543 9.68 -25.14 23.63
CA TYR A 543 9.68 -23.67 23.53
C TYR A 543 11.02 -23.19 22.93
N PRO A 544 11.03 -22.23 21.97
CA PRO A 544 9.86 -21.67 21.29
C PRO A 544 9.07 -22.74 20.52
N ALA A 545 7.77 -22.48 20.30
CA ALA A 545 6.86 -23.38 19.58
C ALA A 545 7.28 -23.57 18.11
N LYS A 546 8.26 -24.45 17.90
CA LYS A 546 8.94 -24.67 16.63
C LYS A 546 8.78 -26.12 16.19
N GLN A 547 8.38 -26.32 14.94
CA GLN A 547 8.17 -27.65 14.37
C GLN A 547 8.80 -27.78 12.99
N PHE A 548 9.23 -29.00 12.66
CA PHE A 548 9.68 -29.35 11.32
C PHE A 548 8.51 -29.32 10.35
N TYR A 549 8.69 -28.70 9.19
CA TYR A 549 7.68 -28.60 8.15
C TYR A 549 7.99 -29.49 6.96
N TYR A 550 9.20 -29.38 6.43
CA TYR A 550 9.56 -29.98 5.16
C TYR A 550 11.06 -30.15 4.99
N GLU A 551 11.46 -31.21 4.28
CA GLU A 551 12.82 -31.41 3.80
C GLU A 551 12.82 -31.71 2.30
N SER A 552 13.77 -31.12 1.58
CA SER A 552 14.06 -31.46 0.18
C SER A 552 15.54 -31.70 0.01
N SER A 553 15.89 -32.69 -0.80
CA SER A 553 17.16 -32.69 -1.51
C SER A 553 17.05 -31.78 -2.73
N MET A 554 18.06 -30.94 -2.95
CA MET A 554 18.13 -30.04 -4.10
C MET A 554 18.96 -30.69 -5.22
N PRO A 555 18.46 -30.72 -6.47
CA PRO A 555 19.17 -31.31 -7.60
C PRO A 555 20.37 -30.43 -8.00
N LYS A 556 21.46 -31.06 -8.46
CA LYS A 556 22.62 -30.36 -9.04
C LYS A 556 22.43 -30.15 -10.55
N PRO A 557 22.88 -29.01 -11.14
CA PRO A 557 23.31 -27.78 -10.47
C PRO A 557 22.13 -26.83 -10.19
N TRP A 558 22.22 -26.04 -9.12
CA TRP A 558 21.28 -24.95 -8.82
C TRP A 558 22.02 -23.76 -8.20
N ARG A 559 21.55 -22.53 -8.45
CA ARG A 559 22.21 -21.28 -8.06
C ARG A 559 21.48 -20.53 -6.96
N GLN A 560 20.15 -20.54 -6.97
CA GLN A 560 19.36 -19.78 -6.01
C GLN A 560 18.12 -20.55 -5.55
N LEU A 561 17.85 -20.48 -4.25
CA LEU A 561 16.61 -20.94 -3.63
C LEU A 561 15.74 -19.70 -3.36
N ASN A 562 14.48 -19.79 -3.76
CA ASN A 562 13.43 -18.88 -3.32
C ASN A 562 12.25 -19.69 -2.79
N SER A 563 11.98 -19.58 -1.50
CA SER A 563 10.78 -20.20 -0.90
C SER A 563 9.90 -19.12 -0.30
N THR A 564 8.66 -19.03 -0.78
CA THR A 564 7.65 -18.10 -0.28
C THR A 564 6.63 -18.88 0.53
N PHE A 565 6.24 -18.29 1.66
CA PHE A 565 5.28 -18.83 2.62
C PHE A 565 4.21 -17.76 2.87
N VAL A 566 2.94 -18.15 2.86
CA VAL A 566 1.80 -17.27 3.11
C VAL A 566 0.89 -17.92 4.15
N TRP A 567 0.70 -17.22 5.27
CA TRP A 567 -0.23 -17.58 6.32
C TRP A 567 -1.66 -17.24 5.88
N ASP A 568 -2.44 -18.27 5.55
CA ASP A 568 -3.82 -18.17 5.09
C ASP A 568 -4.74 -18.20 6.32
N TYR A 569 -5.09 -17.01 6.85
CA TYR A 569 -5.92 -16.87 8.05
C TYR A 569 -7.16 -15.99 7.82
N LYS A 570 -8.26 -16.31 8.50
CA LYS A 570 -9.54 -15.58 8.40
C LYS A 570 -9.70 -14.44 9.41
N MET A 571 -9.07 -14.57 10.58
CA MET A 571 -9.11 -13.60 11.68
C MET A 571 -7.89 -13.84 12.58
N SER A 572 -7.45 -12.83 13.33
CA SER A 572 -6.37 -12.99 14.30
C SER A 572 -6.79 -13.86 15.49
N PHE A 573 -5.83 -14.38 16.28
CA PHE A 573 -6.16 -15.10 17.51
C PHE A 573 -6.86 -14.19 18.54
N SER A 574 -6.45 -12.92 18.62
CA SER A 574 -7.10 -11.92 19.48
C SER A 574 -8.58 -11.71 19.10
N ASP A 575 -8.89 -11.57 17.82
CA ASP A 575 -10.27 -11.45 17.34
C ASP A 575 -11.07 -12.75 17.58
N TYR A 576 -10.44 -13.92 17.39
CA TYR A 576 -11.05 -15.21 17.72
C TYR A 576 -11.43 -15.30 19.20
N LEU A 577 -10.55 -14.88 20.12
CA LEU A 577 -10.86 -14.87 21.54
C LEU A 577 -12.01 -13.91 21.86
N LYS A 578 -11.98 -12.68 21.36
CA LYS A 578 -13.05 -11.68 21.61
C LYS A 578 -14.42 -12.16 21.14
N LEU A 579 -14.48 -12.88 20.03
CA LEU A 579 -15.72 -13.40 19.46
C LEU A 579 -16.29 -14.58 20.27
N ASN A 580 -15.44 -15.46 20.77
CA ASN A 580 -15.87 -16.72 21.40
C ASN A 580 -15.85 -16.68 22.94
N TYR A 581 -15.14 -15.72 23.53
CA TYR A 581 -14.92 -15.56 24.97
C TYR A 581 -14.88 -14.07 25.35
N PRO A 582 -15.98 -13.33 25.16
CA PRO A 582 -16.00 -11.89 25.40
C PRO A 582 -15.71 -11.59 26.88
N ASP A 583 -14.95 -10.52 27.14
CA ASP A 583 -14.43 -10.19 28.48
C ASP A 583 -15.50 -10.14 29.59
N ASN A 584 -16.72 -9.72 29.22
CA ASN A 584 -17.87 -9.57 30.13
C ASN A 584 -18.79 -10.81 30.20
N ASP A 585 -18.40 -11.97 29.65
CA ASP A 585 -19.21 -13.18 29.72
C ASP A 585 -19.31 -13.69 31.17
N ALA A 586 -20.53 -13.89 31.67
CA ALA A 586 -20.78 -14.47 32.99
C ALA A 586 -20.11 -15.84 33.17
N ASN A 587 -19.96 -16.62 32.09
CA ASN A 587 -19.28 -17.92 32.10
C ASN A 587 -17.76 -17.82 32.23
N ASN A 588 -17.15 -16.63 32.07
CA ASN A 588 -15.73 -16.41 32.35
C ASN A 588 -15.43 -16.30 33.85
N SER A 589 -16.46 -16.28 34.70
CA SER A 589 -16.33 -16.39 36.16
C SER A 589 -16.18 -17.83 36.66
N LEU A 590 -16.45 -18.83 35.80
CA LEU A 590 -16.22 -20.25 36.10
C LEU A 590 -14.71 -20.54 36.21
N ALA A 591 -14.32 -21.39 37.16
CA ALA A 591 -12.92 -21.70 37.46
C ALA A 591 -12.11 -22.19 36.25
N GLU A 592 -12.76 -22.85 35.28
CA GLU A 592 -12.14 -23.35 34.05
C GLU A 592 -11.74 -22.25 33.06
N ASN A 593 -12.34 -21.06 33.16
CA ASN A 593 -12.12 -19.92 32.26
C ASN A 593 -11.34 -18.78 32.93
N GLN A 594 -10.87 -18.94 34.16
CA GLN A 594 -10.13 -17.91 34.90
C GLN A 594 -8.86 -17.44 34.16
N TRP A 595 -8.24 -18.32 33.36
CA TRP A 595 -7.10 -17.96 32.51
C TRP A 595 -7.42 -16.85 31.51
N ILE A 596 -8.65 -16.81 30.98
CA ILE A 596 -9.08 -15.82 29.97
C ILE A 596 -9.07 -14.42 30.57
N LYS A 597 -9.64 -14.27 31.76
CA LYS A 597 -9.67 -13.00 32.50
C LYS A 597 -8.25 -12.48 32.81
N LEU A 598 -7.38 -13.38 33.30
CA LEU A 598 -5.98 -13.05 33.57
C LEU A 598 -5.22 -12.70 32.28
N PHE A 599 -5.49 -13.41 31.19
CA PHE A 599 -4.88 -13.16 29.89
C PHE A 599 -5.28 -11.80 29.31
N TYR A 600 -6.58 -11.43 29.35
CA TYR A 600 -7.02 -10.10 28.96
C TYR A 600 -6.43 -9.01 29.86
N SER A 601 -6.33 -9.25 31.16
CA SER A 601 -5.69 -8.31 32.10
C SER A 601 -4.21 -8.11 31.78
N ALA A 602 -3.50 -9.19 31.41
CA ALA A 602 -2.11 -9.15 30.99
C ALA A 602 -1.92 -8.30 29.73
N ILE A 603 -2.77 -8.53 28.71
CA ILE A 603 -2.76 -7.73 27.48
C ILE A 603 -3.03 -6.25 27.78
N ARG A 604 -4.07 -5.94 28.56
CA ARG A 604 -4.44 -4.55 28.90
C ARG A 604 -3.33 -3.84 29.67
N LYS A 605 -2.74 -4.49 30.69
CA LYS A 605 -1.65 -3.89 31.47
C LYS A 605 -0.44 -3.59 30.60
N GLN A 606 -0.11 -4.49 29.68
CA GLN A 606 0.99 -4.27 28.75
C GLN A 606 0.70 -3.11 27.78
N THR A 607 -0.54 -2.97 27.29
CA THR A 607 -0.91 -1.83 26.43
C THR A 607 -0.83 -0.48 27.15
N VAL A 608 -1.20 -0.42 28.43
CA VAL A 608 -1.09 0.82 29.23
C VAL A 608 0.36 1.22 29.48
N LEU A 609 1.26 0.25 29.65
CA LEU A 609 2.66 0.51 29.94
C LEU A 609 3.47 0.95 28.71
N HIS A 610 3.04 0.56 27.52
CA HIS A 610 3.82 0.79 26.29
C HIS A 610 3.19 1.78 25.32
N ASN A 611 1.95 2.25 25.54
CA ASN A 611 1.14 3.15 24.68
C ASN A 611 0.93 2.70 23.22
N ASP A 612 1.81 1.88 22.68
CA ASP A 612 1.72 1.25 21.38
C ASP A 612 1.09 -0.14 21.51
N TRP A 613 0.15 -0.45 20.62
CA TRP A 613 -0.32 -1.82 20.40
C TRP A 613 0.81 -2.67 19.80
N TRP A 614 1.79 -3.02 20.62
CA TRP A 614 2.92 -3.87 20.23
C TRP A 614 2.48 -5.29 19.81
N ILE A 615 1.24 -5.70 20.13
CA ILE A 615 0.62 -6.90 19.55
C ILE A 615 0.48 -6.78 18.03
N ASP A 616 0.24 -5.57 17.53
CA ASP A 616 0.31 -5.22 16.11
C ASP A 616 1.77 -5.02 15.65
N GLN A 617 2.76 -5.56 16.34
CA GLN A 617 4.17 -5.65 15.91
C GLN A 617 4.73 -7.05 16.12
N ILE A 618 3.86 -8.07 16.12
CA ILE A 618 4.22 -9.47 16.35
C ILE A 618 4.29 -10.19 14.99
N PRO A 619 5.30 -11.03 14.71
CA PRO A 619 5.27 -11.88 13.53
C PRO A 619 4.20 -12.94 13.80
N LEU A 620 3.30 -13.17 12.86
CA LEU A 620 2.33 -14.27 12.98
C LEU A 620 3.07 -15.61 13.12
N TYR A 621 4.19 -15.74 12.40
CA TYR A 621 5.07 -16.89 12.37
C TYR A 621 6.43 -16.48 11.80
N SER A 622 7.44 -17.31 12.06
CA SER A 622 8.73 -17.23 11.37
C SER A 622 9.08 -18.53 10.66
N ILE A 623 9.92 -18.39 9.65
CA ILE A 623 10.50 -19.48 8.89
C ILE A 623 11.99 -19.53 9.19
N GLU A 624 12.47 -20.71 9.55
CA GLU A 624 13.89 -21.03 9.62
C GLU A 624 14.21 -22.10 8.57
N ALA A 625 15.19 -21.80 7.72
CA ALA A 625 15.74 -22.74 6.76
C ALA A 625 17.14 -23.16 7.18
N LYS A 626 17.35 -24.47 7.34
CA LYS A 626 18.68 -25.07 7.52
C LYS A 626 19.10 -25.74 6.23
N ILE A 627 20.23 -25.32 5.69
CA ILE A 627 20.84 -25.88 4.47
C ILE A 627 22.10 -26.62 4.90
N SER A 628 22.28 -27.85 4.43
CA SER A 628 23.42 -28.72 4.74
C SER A 628 23.95 -29.35 3.46
N LEU A 629 25.28 -29.42 3.33
CA LEU A 629 25.92 -30.15 2.24
C LEU A 629 25.79 -31.66 2.47
N LYS A 630 25.54 -32.43 1.41
CA LYS A 630 25.67 -33.88 1.43
C LYS A 630 27.05 -34.25 0.85
N HIS A 631 28.00 -34.65 1.69
CA HIS A 631 29.32 -35.10 1.23
C HIS A 631 29.75 -36.39 1.92
N ASP A 632 30.24 -37.36 1.14
CA ASP A 632 30.52 -38.71 1.65
C ASP A 632 31.88 -38.87 2.36
N LYS A 633 32.78 -37.86 2.39
CA LYS A 633 34.20 -38.10 2.77
C LYS A 633 34.98 -37.06 3.60
N THR A 634 34.39 -36.01 4.20
CA THR A 634 35.12 -35.15 5.18
C THR A 634 34.19 -34.37 6.12
N PRO A 635 34.63 -34.00 7.36
CA PRO A 635 33.77 -33.67 8.51
C PRO A 635 33.48 -32.17 8.74
N ALA A 636 33.72 -31.29 7.77
CA ALA A 636 33.28 -29.89 7.88
C ALA A 636 31.86 -29.76 7.31
N ASP A 637 30.86 -30.11 8.11
CA ASP A 637 29.45 -29.89 7.79
C ASP A 637 29.18 -28.39 7.59
N TYR A 638 29.28 -27.91 6.36
CA TYR A 638 28.78 -26.56 6.05
C TYR A 638 27.28 -26.57 6.26
N SER A 639 26.84 -25.82 7.27
CA SER A 639 25.44 -25.54 7.52
C SER A 639 25.18 -24.04 7.44
N ALA A 640 24.18 -23.64 6.66
CA ALA A 640 23.69 -22.27 6.63
C ALA A 640 22.28 -22.24 7.25
N THR A 641 22.04 -21.27 8.13
CA THR A 641 20.70 -21.02 8.68
C THR A 641 20.20 -19.66 8.22
N ILE A 642 18.98 -19.62 7.69
CA ILE A 642 18.35 -18.42 7.17
C ILE A 642 17.01 -18.25 7.87
N TYR A 643 16.73 -17.01 8.27
CA TYR A 643 15.50 -16.66 8.96
C TYR A 643 14.66 -15.69 8.14
N SER A 644 13.35 -15.82 8.25
CA SER A 644 12.36 -14.85 7.80
C SER A 644 11.34 -14.66 8.92
N ASN A 645 11.33 -13.48 9.52
CA ASN A 645 10.51 -13.15 10.69
C ASN A 645 10.07 -11.68 10.69
N GLU A 646 9.64 -11.18 9.54
CA GLU A 646 9.10 -9.83 9.43
C GLU A 646 7.76 -9.72 10.16
N TYR A 647 7.56 -8.62 10.85
CA TYR A 647 6.38 -8.41 11.70
C TYR A 647 5.14 -8.08 10.84
N ASN A 648 3.95 -8.32 11.42
CA ASN A 648 2.65 -7.88 10.89
C ASN A 648 2.29 -8.33 9.49
N THR A 649 2.91 -9.39 8.99
CA THR A 649 2.67 -9.87 7.64
C THR A 649 2.38 -11.36 7.64
N SER A 650 1.47 -11.76 6.76
CA SER A 650 1.24 -13.16 6.40
C SER A 650 2.35 -13.72 5.51
N VAL A 651 3.18 -12.89 4.89
CA VAL A 651 4.15 -13.33 3.87
C VAL A 651 5.57 -13.35 4.40
N GLN A 652 6.17 -14.54 4.41
CA GLN A 652 7.58 -14.76 4.72
C GLN A 652 8.28 -15.33 3.49
N ARG A 653 9.53 -14.95 3.22
CA ARG A 653 10.31 -15.46 2.11
C ARG A 653 11.72 -15.81 2.57
N ILE A 654 12.19 -16.97 2.17
CA ILE A 654 13.59 -17.38 2.30
C ILE A 654 14.25 -17.21 0.93
N ARG A 655 15.40 -16.54 0.93
CA ARG A 655 16.28 -16.43 -0.22
C ARG A 655 17.67 -16.91 0.15
N TYR A 656 18.24 -17.78 -0.67
CA TYR A 656 19.62 -18.24 -0.53
C TYR A 656 20.31 -18.30 -1.88
N PHE A 657 21.55 -17.83 -1.91
CA PHE A 657 22.44 -18.02 -3.05
C PHE A 657 23.41 -19.15 -2.75
N ASN A 658 23.42 -20.15 -3.62
CA ASN A 658 24.27 -21.31 -3.46
C ASN A 658 25.73 -20.96 -3.80
N LEU A 659 26.60 -21.03 -2.80
CA LEU A 659 28.05 -20.84 -2.97
C LEU A 659 28.72 -22.06 -3.60
N TYR A 660 28.05 -23.21 -3.61
CA TYR A 660 28.54 -24.49 -4.11
C TYR A 660 27.51 -25.13 -5.07
N PRO A 661 27.29 -24.55 -6.27
CA PRO A 661 26.27 -25.00 -7.23
C PRO A 661 26.45 -26.45 -7.69
N GLU A 662 27.68 -26.95 -7.65
CA GLU A 662 28.05 -28.31 -8.02
C GLU A 662 27.81 -29.35 -6.91
N LEU A 663 27.39 -28.94 -5.70
CA LEU A 663 27.19 -29.81 -4.54
C LEU A 663 25.69 -30.02 -4.22
N ALA A 664 25.35 -31.23 -3.79
CA ALA A 664 23.98 -31.63 -3.48
C ALA A 664 23.74 -31.16 -2.06
N GLN A 665 22.57 -30.56 -1.84
CA GLN A 665 22.26 -29.95 -0.57
C GLN A 665 20.91 -30.44 -0.10
N ASN A 666 20.83 -30.69 1.20
CA ASN A 666 19.56 -30.91 1.86
C ASN A 666 19.14 -29.61 2.52
N TYR A 667 17.88 -29.28 2.38
CA TYR A 667 17.28 -28.11 2.98
C TYR A 667 16.07 -28.53 3.81
N LYS A 668 16.08 -28.11 5.07
CA LYS A 668 15.03 -28.35 6.06
C LYS A 668 14.38 -27.03 6.44
N ILE A 669 13.05 -27.02 6.47
CA ILE A 669 12.26 -25.89 6.96
C ILE A 669 11.65 -26.21 8.31
N TYR A 670 11.76 -25.23 9.19
CA TYR A 670 11.08 -25.17 10.46
C TYR A 670 10.17 -23.94 10.49
N ILE A 671 9.02 -24.10 11.12
CA ILE A 671 8.06 -23.03 11.36
C ILE A 671 8.00 -22.79 12.86
N THR A 672 8.00 -21.52 13.26
CA THR A 672 7.83 -21.11 14.66
C THR A 672 6.56 -20.27 14.81
N LEU A 673 5.74 -20.59 15.81
CA LEU A 673 4.54 -19.83 16.18
C LEU A 673 4.92 -18.64 17.07
N ASP A 674 5.46 -17.58 16.46
CA ASP A 674 5.95 -16.41 17.20
C ASP A 674 4.86 -15.68 17.97
N GLU A 675 3.65 -15.56 17.40
CA GLU A 675 2.48 -14.97 18.07
C GLU A 675 2.20 -15.68 19.40
N LEU A 676 2.17 -17.01 19.42
CA LEU A 676 1.93 -17.77 20.64
C LEU A 676 3.05 -17.56 21.67
N ASN A 677 4.32 -17.62 21.24
CA ASN A 677 5.45 -17.46 22.15
C ASN A 677 5.41 -16.11 22.87
N ILE A 678 5.06 -15.06 22.13
CA ILE A 678 4.95 -13.71 22.67
C ILE A 678 3.74 -13.62 23.61
N LEU A 679 2.56 -14.10 23.20
CA LEU A 679 1.37 -14.07 24.06
C LEU A 679 1.58 -14.79 25.40
N LEU A 680 2.29 -15.91 25.38
CA LEU A 680 2.65 -16.64 26.60
C LEU A 680 3.63 -15.85 27.48
N HIS A 681 4.56 -15.11 26.87
CA HIS A 681 5.47 -14.24 27.61
C HIS A 681 4.72 -13.10 28.32
N ILE A 682 3.78 -12.43 27.63
CA ILE A 682 2.92 -11.38 28.23
C ILE A 682 2.21 -11.89 29.46
N PHE A 683 1.57 -13.05 29.30
CA PHE A 683 0.78 -13.65 30.34
C PHE A 683 1.62 -13.89 31.59
N TRP A 684 2.81 -14.48 31.41
CA TRP A 684 3.69 -14.74 32.54
C TRP A 684 4.29 -13.51 33.17
N ASP A 685 4.72 -12.53 32.38
CA ASP A 685 5.20 -11.23 32.87
C ASP A 685 4.17 -10.57 33.77
N TYR A 686 2.90 -10.62 33.35
CA TYR A 686 1.80 -10.10 34.14
C TYR A 686 1.65 -10.83 35.48
N ILE A 687 1.69 -12.17 35.50
CA ILE A 687 1.61 -12.95 36.75
C ILE A 687 2.78 -12.59 37.68
N ILE A 688 4.02 -12.63 37.18
CA ILE A 688 5.22 -12.35 37.98
C ILE A 688 5.15 -10.96 38.62
N ARG A 689 4.80 -9.93 37.82
CA ARG A 689 4.68 -8.55 38.30
C ARG A 689 3.51 -8.34 39.27
N SER A 690 2.39 -9.06 39.08
CA SER A 690 1.22 -8.92 39.95
C SER A 690 1.47 -9.49 41.35
N TYR A 691 2.45 -10.39 41.50
CA TYR A 691 2.88 -10.95 42.77
C TYR A 691 4.23 -10.40 43.28
N ASN A 692 4.75 -9.32 42.68
CA ASN A 692 6.03 -8.69 43.04
C ASN A 692 7.20 -9.67 43.15
N LEU A 693 7.22 -10.70 42.30
CA LEU A 693 8.24 -11.74 42.37
C LEU A 693 9.52 -11.24 41.70
N ASN A 694 10.60 -11.08 42.48
CA ASN A 694 11.91 -10.71 41.96
C ASN A 694 12.62 -11.95 41.40
N ILE A 695 12.22 -12.36 40.19
CA ILE A 695 12.84 -13.47 39.47
C ILE A 695 13.90 -12.88 38.55
N ALA A 696 15.16 -13.30 38.69
CA ALA A 696 16.20 -12.95 37.74
C ALA A 696 15.93 -13.66 36.41
N ILE A 697 15.40 -12.92 35.43
CA ILE A 697 15.01 -13.43 34.12
C ILE A 697 16.26 -13.51 33.24
N ASN A 698 16.91 -14.67 33.20
CA ASN A 698 17.93 -14.96 32.18
C ASN A 698 17.26 -15.60 30.95
N ASN A 699 17.37 -14.91 29.81
CA ASN A 699 17.01 -15.27 28.43
C ASN A 699 16.17 -16.56 28.21
N SER A 700 14.94 -16.32 27.73
CA SER A 700 14.03 -17.13 26.88
C SER A 700 13.79 -18.63 27.12
N ASN A 701 14.73 -19.43 27.63
CA ASN A 701 14.57 -20.88 27.77
C ASN A 701 14.11 -21.35 29.16
N ASN A 702 14.30 -20.53 30.21
CA ASN A 702 13.98 -20.91 31.60
C ASN A 702 12.70 -20.29 32.16
N TYR A 703 12.05 -19.36 31.43
CA TYR A 703 10.90 -18.60 31.92
C TYR A 703 9.77 -19.48 32.47
N TYR A 704 9.45 -20.53 31.71
CA TYR A 704 8.37 -21.49 31.97
C TYR A 704 8.77 -22.63 32.93
N LYS A 705 10.08 -22.81 33.13
CA LYS A 705 10.65 -23.82 34.03
C LYS A 705 10.82 -23.29 35.46
N THR A 706 10.72 -21.98 35.66
CA THR A 706 10.79 -21.35 36.98
C THR A 706 9.80 -22.00 37.94
N TYR A 707 10.29 -22.47 39.08
CA TYR A 707 9.48 -23.05 40.15
C TYR A 707 9.41 -22.04 41.29
N SER A 708 8.23 -21.45 41.46
CA SER A 708 7.82 -20.75 42.68
C SER A 708 6.47 -21.32 43.09
N ALA A 709 6.28 -21.63 44.36
CA ALA A 709 5.01 -22.12 44.90
C ALA A 709 3.86 -21.14 44.61
N ILE A 710 4.15 -19.84 44.52
CA ILE A 710 3.19 -18.77 44.21
C ILE A 710 2.73 -18.82 42.75
N ILE A 711 3.63 -19.21 41.83
CA ILE A 711 3.37 -19.26 40.39
C ILE A 711 2.80 -20.62 39.96
N ALA A 712 3.09 -21.69 40.72
CA ALA A 712 2.68 -23.06 40.40
C ALA A 712 1.19 -23.22 40.03
N PRO A 713 0.22 -22.57 40.72
CA PRO A 713 -1.19 -22.66 40.36
C PRO A 713 -1.53 -22.14 38.96
N TYR A 714 -0.73 -21.23 38.41
CA TYR A 714 -0.94 -20.59 37.11
C TYR A 714 -0.33 -21.38 35.94
N LYS A 715 0.53 -22.38 36.20
CA LYS A 715 1.14 -23.19 35.12
C LYS A 715 0.12 -23.89 34.25
N LYS A 716 -1.01 -24.35 34.84
CA LYS A 716 -2.13 -24.96 34.09
C LYS A 716 -2.72 -24.03 33.03
N TYR A 717 -2.64 -22.70 33.24
CA TYR A 717 -3.19 -21.71 32.31
C TYR A 717 -2.36 -21.57 31.03
N VAL A 718 -1.06 -21.87 31.07
CA VAL A 718 -0.24 -21.95 29.85
C VAL A 718 -0.75 -23.03 28.92
N SER A 719 -0.97 -24.24 29.45
CA SER A 719 -1.50 -25.36 28.67
C SER A 719 -2.89 -25.03 28.12
N GLN A 720 -3.73 -24.33 28.88
CA GLN A 720 -5.04 -23.88 28.40
C GLN A 720 -4.93 -22.86 27.26
N ILE A 721 -4.06 -21.85 27.37
CA ILE A 721 -3.79 -20.88 26.30
C ILE A 721 -3.27 -21.59 25.04
N VAL A 722 -2.29 -22.48 25.18
CA VAL A 722 -1.72 -23.27 24.08
C VAL A 722 -2.81 -24.11 23.40
N ASN A 723 -3.58 -24.88 24.16
CA ASN A 723 -4.67 -25.69 23.62
C ASN A 723 -5.70 -24.83 22.89
N LYS A 724 -5.98 -23.62 23.39
CA LYS A 724 -6.89 -22.68 22.73
C LYS A 724 -6.33 -22.14 21.43
N TYR A 725 -5.04 -21.80 21.42
CA TYR A 725 -4.35 -21.34 20.24
C TYR A 725 -4.32 -22.42 19.15
N LEU A 726 -4.00 -23.66 19.51
CA LEU A 726 -4.04 -24.80 18.59
C LEU A 726 -5.47 -25.06 18.05
N LYS A 727 -6.51 -24.91 18.89
CA LYS A 727 -7.91 -24.97 18.44
C LYS A 727 -8.24 -23.87 17.42
N TYR A 728 -7.77 -22.65 17.67
CA TYR A 728 -7.89 -21.54 16.72
C TYR A 728 -7.22 -21.87 15.38
N LEU A 729 -5.96 -22.29 15.41
CA LEU A 729 -5.19 -22.67 14.21
C LEU A 729 -5.89 -23.77 13.42
N ARG A 730 -6.47 -24.76 14.11
CA ARG A 730 -7.18 -25.88 13.47
C ARG A 730 -8.30 -25.43 12.53
N ASN A 731 -9.04 -24.41 12.95
CA ASN A 731 -10.26 -23.98 12.28
C ASN A 731 -10.06 -22.81 11.33
N ASN A 732 -9.01 -22.00 11.53
CA ASN A 732 -8.90 -20.70 10.88
C ASN A 732 -7.63 -20.49 10.07
N VAL A 733 -6.65 -21.41 10.14
CA VAL A 733 -5.32 -21.16 9.61
C VAL A 733 -4.79 -22.31 8.76
N SER A 734 -4.28 -21.97 7.58
CA SER A 734 -3.47 -22.84 6.73
C SER A 734 -2.19 -22.11 6.30
N LEU A 735 -1.21 -22.86 5.84
CA LEU A 735 -0.02 -22.34 5.19
C LEU A 735 -0.08 -22.68 3.71
N ILE A 736 0.15 -21.69 2.86
CA ILE A 736 0.39 -21.88 1.43
C ILE A 736 1.87 -21.59 1.17
N SER A 737 2.57 -22.49 0.47
CA SER A 737 3.98 -22.29 0.15
C SER A 737 4.33 -22.71 -1.28
N TYR A 738 5.38 -22.09 -1.80
CA TYR A 738 5.99 -22.42 -3.09
C TYR A 738 7.50 -22.23 -3.00
N SER A 739 8.24 -23.20 -3.54
CA SER A 739 9.70 -23.19 -3.59
C SER A 739 10.16 -23.33 -5.03
N ASP A 740 11.09 -22.46 -5.42
CA ASP A 740 11.75 -22.46 -6.72
C ASP A 740 13.26 -22.56 -6.56
N PHE A 741 13.87 -23.30 -7.49
CA PHE A 741 15.30 -23.53 -7.58
C PHE A 741 15.74 -23.16 -8.99
N THR A 742 16.56 -22.12 -9.12
CA THR A 742 17.06 -21.61 -10.41
C THR A 742 18.56 -21.74 -10.52
#